data_AF-A0A290QIK8-F1
#
_entry.id   AF-A0A290QIK8-F1
#
_cell.length_a   1.000
_cell.length_b   1.000
_cell.length_c   1.000
_cell.angle_alpha   90.00
_cell.angle_beta   90.00
_cell.angle_gamma   90.00
#
_symmetry.space_group_name_H-M   'P 1'
#
loop_
_entity.id
_entity.type
_entity.pdbx_description
1 polymer ?
#
loop_
_entity_poly.entity_id
_entity_poly.type
_entity_poly.pdbx_seq_one_letter_code
_entity_poly.pdbx_strand_id
1 'polypeptide(L)'
;MKKKSSSAASSSSMPASVAAALLQKWDLETYLTYHPVSKEARAYIEASLAAPSRNPTGRISNTTRYASRKTLETRTTESDLVELPVAIMCERSEDVLFYVAQPSQIQAIFPPGQEKQNRPITPDFLIFWRHGIELIEAKSLKEAASIAIKRSNYFQQLDDGTFRCPPAEAGAKALGFLFRVLTERDFCSTLLQNFVLLTPYFSSPIAPAVSAVERAIIKEAVSENPGVPMTEIPIEPTSRRSDVVYHLIADRSLFAHLETVDLKSQSSVRLFLTPLQETAFSIFANRSKPIIAGSLPIGYMLPIGSEFKIGRTTFEVLRHLGDSVEVRNLKTRLEQRISYRTLSEAAPSISALKDELLPIFDLIGSLSEDRMTAFLKNYRLICPYLRGGALSSVTCTHRSTRRLLKEYRAEEERTGYGERALIPSLRPDRAPKFTERSIAIADSFLRKHYLKESASSAIHVYRLYWDQCRKESLPAHDIMSSRAFHRRVAKITEFKKAYLRYGRRAAIRFSPPRVFLSLLGNPNGCGPWAVAHIDHTLLDLEVENPSTGMFERPWVSGMVDAYDGRILAFIVWFGSCNTEIVFDLIEDCVARHGTLPMRIVCDWGADFRSTAIQTALARAGISLRYRPKGTPRSGAPIETAFNSFNKKFVHNAEGNTKAMKNPRNVSSSHNPKNTAVWKLGKLKPMLDEYVALHGDMPRVHEEAPNEVCAAFLAEFGYHYARWIRPEVLERLRQNPVKGNTRIVSDKGTIHVNSADYGADELKALVGQEVKVFIRADVRTVYVDDPVRKLQIPCRAYTADLKHAASAEEAAAIVKSRMEGSYGRRQKAEARMSSFAAKMVAAEEEQIAEKAAASRRPAPAEITPAADSTPFIDRSQIESVKPADNE
;
A
#
# COMPACT_ATOMS: atom_id res chain seq x y z
N MET A 1 -39.56 -10.06 51.97
CA MET A 1 -39.69 -10.26 50.50
C MET A 1 -38.63 -9.45 49.78
N LYS A 2 -37.96 -10.09 48.82
CA LYS A 2 -36.68 -9.73 48.19
C LYS A 2 -36.72 -8.41 47.39
N LYS A 3 -35.70 -7.55 47.56
CA LYS A 3 -35.06 -6.81 46.45
C LYS A 3 -33.57 -6.64 46.77
N LYS A 4 -32.75 -7.41 46.04
CA LYS A 4 -31.29 -7.26 45.98
C LYS A 4 -30.98 -5.96 45.25
N SER A 5 -30.20 -5.10 45.89
CA SER A 5 -29.46 -4.01 45.25
C SER A 5 -28.31 -4.61 44.42
N SER A 6 -28.45 -4.64 43.09
CA SER A 6 -27.32 -4.87 42.21
C SER A 6 -26.53 -3.57 42.09
N SER A 7 -25.33 -3.58 42.65
CA SER A 7 -24.30 -2.55 42.51
C SER A 7 -24.08 -2.22 41.04
N ALA A 8 -24.27 -0.95 40.68
CA ALA A 8 -23.74 -0.39 39.46
C ALA A 8 -22.21 -0.56 39.48
N ALA A 9 -21.68 -1.36 38.56
CA ALA A 9 -20.25 -1.44 38.33
C ALA A 9 -19.80 -0.08 37.78
N SER A 10 -19.17 0.72 38.64
CA SER A 10 -18.43 1.91 38.24
C SER A 10 -17.35 1.49 37.25
N SER A 11 -17.44 1.92 35.99
CA SER A 11 -16.37 1.76 35.01
C SER A 11 -15.14 2.54 35.47
N SER A 12 -14.22 1.88 36.16
CA SER A 12 -12.93 2.46 36.51
C SER A 12 -12.14 2.67 35.23
N SER A 13 -11.88 3.93 34.85
CA SER A 13 -10.98 4.25 33.74
C SER A 13 -9.62 3.59 33.93
N MET A 14 -9.10 2.92 32.90
CA MET A 14 -7.82 2.21 32.96
C MET A 14 -6.67 3.17 33.38
N PRO A 15 -5.94 2.87 34.47
CA PRO A 15 -4.79 3.67 34.90
C PRO A 15 -3.72 3.77 33.82
N ALA A 16 -3.01 4.90 33.75
CA ALA A 16 -1.96 5.11 32.75
C ALA A 16 -0.81 4.09 32.87
N SER A 17 -0.48 3.66 34.09
CA SER A 17 0.52 2.62 34.35
C SER A 17 0.13 1.26 33.76
N VAL A 18 -1.16 0.90 33.83
CA VAL A 18 -1.69 -0.34 33.24
C VAL A 18 -1.68 -0.26 31.72
N ALA A 19 -2.12 0.87 31.14
CA ALA A 19 -2.05 1.10 29.70
C ALA A 19 -0.61 1.02 29.18
N ALA A 20 0.35 1.63 29.89
CA ALA A 20 1.78 1.54 29.56
C ALA A 20 2.30 0.09 29.63
N ALA A 21 1.87 -0.70 30.62
CA ALA A 21 2.23 -2.11 30.71
C ALA A 21 1.66 -2.91 29.52
N LEU A 22 0.40 -2.67 29.12
CA LEU A 22 -0.23 -3.32 27.97
C LEU A 22 0.43 -2.95 26.64
N LEU A 23 0.91 -1.71 26.49
CA LEU A 23 1.68 -1.28 25.32
C LEU A 23 3.05 -1.99 25.22
N GLN A 24 3.67 -2.31 26.36
CA GLN A 24 4.92 -3.07 26.39
C GLN A 24 4.70 -4.57 26.15
N LYS A 25 3.63 -5.12 26.75
CA LYS A 25 3.26 -6.51 26.62
C LYS A 25 1.74 -6.62 26.65
N TRP A 26 1.17 -6.88 25.49
CA TRP A 26 -0.26 -7.10 25.36
C TRP A 26 -0.72 -8.31 26.18
N ASP A 27 -1.80 -8.13 26.94
CA ASP A 27 -2.48 -9.18 27.69
C ASP A 27 -3.99 -8.95 27.64
N LEU A 28 -4.71 -9.89 27.03
CA LEU A 28 -6.15 -9.76 26.80
C LEU A 28 -6.93 -9.78 28.13
N GLU A 29 -6.55 -10.63 29.09
CA GLU A 29 -7.27 -10.74 30.37
C GLU A 29 -7.18 -9.45 31.19
N THR A 30 -5.98 -8.87 31.25
CA THR A 30 -5.77 -7.56 31.88
C THR A 30 -6.63 -6.50 31.20
N TYR A 31 -6.68 -6.47 29.87
CA TYR A 31 -7.51 -5.51 29.14
C TYR A 31 -9.02 -5.69 29.43
N LEU A 32 -9.52 -6.93 29.38
CA LEU A 32 -10.92 -7.26 29.60
C LEU A 32 -11.40 -7.03 31.05
N THR A 33 -10.47 -6.93 32.01
CA THR A 33 -10.79 -6.51 33.38
C THR A 33 -11.32 -5.07 33.43
N TYR A 34 -10.81 -4.19 32.56
CA TYR A 34 -11.25 -2.79 32.46
C TYR A 34 -12.33 -2.57 31.39
N HIS A 35 -12.39 -3.46 30.41
CA HIS A 35 -13.38 -3.45 29.33
C HIS A 35 -14.14 -4.78 29.31
N PRO A 36 -15.06 -5.01 30.26
CA PRO A 36 -15.82 -6.26 30.31
C PRO A 36 -16.71 -6.40 29.07
N VAL A 37 -16.66 -7.57 28.45
CA VAL A 37 -17.42 -7.90 27.23
C VAL A 37 -18.31 -9.12 27.44
N SER A 38 -19.31 -9.32 26.58
CA SER A 38 -20.15 -10.53 26.60
C SER A 38 -19.35 -11.78 26.22
N LYS A 39 -19.92 -12.98 26.47
CA LYS A 39 -19.28 -14.25 26.09
C LYS A 39 -19.10 -14.36 24.57
N GLU A 40 -20.10 -13.88 23.82
CA GLU A 40 -20.09 -13.86 22.34
C GLU A 40 -19.00 -12.92 21.82
N ALA A 41 -18.88 -11.73 22.41
CA ALA A 41 -17.85 -10.76 22.08
C ALA A 41 -16.43 -11.28 22.38
N ARG A 42 -16.25 -11.96 23.52
CA ARG A 42 -14.99 -12.62 23.86
C ARG A 42 -14.63 -13.73 22.85
N ALA A 43 -15.59 -14.58 22.49
CA ALA A 43 -15.37 -15.62 21.49
C ALA A 43 -14.97 -15.03 20.12
N TYR A 44 -15.57 -13.90 19.72
CA TYR A 44 -15.19 -13.18 18.50
C TYR A 44 -13.75 -12.63 18.57
N ILE A 45 -13.35 -12.06 19.71
CA ILE A 45 -11.99 -11.55 19.92
C ILE A 45 -10.98 -12.69 19.83
N GLU A 46 -11.20 -13.78 20.56
CA GLU A 46 -10.31 -14.95 20.56
C GLU A 46 -10.18 -15.56 19.15
N ALA A 47 -11.29 -15.70 18.42
CA ALA A 47 -11.28 -16.13 17.03
C ALA A 47 -10.51 -15.15 16.11
N SER A 48 -10.63 -13.85 16.35
CA SER A 48 -9.92 -12.81 15.59
C SER A 48 -8.42 -12.77 15.89
N LEU A 49 -7.99 -13.08 17.11
CA LEU A 49 -6.57 -13.18 17.45
C LEU A 49 -5.90 -14.40 16.79
N ALA A 50 -6.67 -15.44 16.48
CA ALA A 50 -6.20 -16.59 15.70
C ALA A 50 -6.16 -16.35 14.17
N ALA A 51 -6.62 -15.18 13.71
CA ALA A 51 -6.65 -14.79 12.30
C ALA A 51 -5.22 -14.55 11.72
N PRO A 52 -5.02 -14.48 10.40
CA PRO A 52 -5.94 -13.93 9.40
C PRO A 52 -7.01 -14.91 8.91
N SER A 53 -8.26 -14.44 8.76
CA SER A 53 -9.39 -15.22 8.22
C SER A 53 -9.31 -15.47 6.71
N ARG A 54 -8.40 -14.78 5.99
CA ARG A 54 -8.16 -14.93 4.55
C ARG A 54 -6.71 -14.58 4.16
N ASN A 55 -6.14 -15.32 3.21
CA ASN A 55 -4.88 -14.93 2.56
C ASN A 55 -5.13 -13.87 1.48
N PRO A 56 -4.34 -12.77 1.44
CA PRO A 56 -4.56 -11.69 0.51
C PRO A 56 -4.32 -12.11 -0.94
N THR A 57 -5.12 -11.55 -1.86
CA THR A 57 -5.12 -12.02 -3.27
C THR A 57 -4.20 -11.22 -4.20
N GLY A 58 -3.85 -9.97 -3.84
CA GLY A 58 -2.87 -9.12 -4.53
C GLY A 58 -3.29 -8.61 -5.92
N ARG A 59 -4.59 -8.60 -6.23
CA ARG A 59 -5.09 -8.32 -7.60
C ARG A 59 -5.24 -6.83 -7.95
N ILE A 60 -5.42 -5.95 -6.97
CA ILE A 60 -5.85 -4.56 -7.20
C ILE A 60 -4.80 -3.54 -6.75
N SER A 61 -4.18 -3.76 -5.60
CA SER A 61 -3.23 -2.85 -4.95
C SER A 61 -2.03 -3.64 -4.40
N ASN A 62 -0.99 -2.92 -3.96
CA ASN A 62 0.13 -3.48 -3.23
C ASN A 62 -0.35 -4.18 -1.96
N THR A 63 0.18 -5.35 -1.68
CA THR A 63 -0.05 -6.03 -0.41
C THR A 63 1.19 -5.85 0.46
N THR A 64 1.03 -5.23 1.63
CA THR A 64 2.13 -4.97 2.56
C THR A 64 1.98 -5.90 3.78
N ARG A 65 3.01 -6.67 4.07
CA ARG A 65 3.25 -7.32 5.37
C ARG A 65 4.02 -6.32 6.22
N TYR A 66 3.26 -5.51 6.94
CA TYR A 66 3.77 -4.47 7.83
C TYR A 66 4.34 -5.13 9.10
N ALA A 67 5.61 -4.84 9.43
CA ALA A 67 6.24 -5.35 10.64
C ALA A 67 5.76 -4.54 11.87
N SER A 68 4.67 -4.99 12.51
CA SER A 68 4.09 -4.32 13.67
C SER A 68 4.92 -4.57 14.92
N ARG A 69 5.23 -3.48 15.62
CA ARG A 69 5.96 -3.54 16.90
C ARG A 69 5.00 -3.64 18.05
N LYS A 70 3.86 -2.93 17.96
CA LYS A 70 2.82 -2.98 18.98
C LYS A 70 2.32 -4.39 19.21
N THR A 71 2.24 -5.18 18.14
CA THR A 71 1.76 -6.55 18.24
C THR A 71 2.85 -7.61 18.13
N LEU A 72 4.11 -7.23 17.88
CA LEU A 72 5.24 -8.14 17.65
C LEU A 72 5.01 -9.18 16.54
N GLU A 73 4.16 -8.85 15.56
CA GLU A 73 3.73 -9.74 14.48
C GLU A 73 3.64 -8.97 13.16
N THR A 74 3.50 -9.68 12.04
CA THR A 74 3.23 -9.02 10.76
C THR A 74 1.74 -8.73 10.60
N ARG A 75 1.41 -7.50 10.23
CA ARG A 75 0.04 -7.08 9.91
C ARG A 75 -0.09 -6.90 8.41
N THR A 76 -1.14 -7.49 7.85
CA THR A 76 -1.28 -7.57 6.40
C THR A 76 -2.29 -6.54 5.94
N THR A 77 -1.89 -5.69 5.01
CA THR A 77 -2.75 -4.66 4.42
C THR A 77 -2.79 -4.83 2.90
N GLU A 78 -3.97 -4.78 2.29
CA GLU A 78 -4.16 -4.89 0.84
C GLU A 78 -4.19 -3.53 0.12
N SER A 79 -4.27 -2.43 0.87
CA SER A 79 -4.34 -1.06 0.35
C SER A 79 -3.23 -0.17 0.92
N ASP A 80 -2.41 0.42 0.06
CA ASP A 80 -1.46 1.46 0.45
C ASP A 80 -2.14 2.82 0.68
N LEU A 81 -3.38 3.00 0.19
CA LEU A 81 -4.10 4.28 0.26
C LEU A 81 -4.88 4.45 1.57
N VAL A 82 -5.43 3.37 2.14
CA VAL A 82 -6.28 3.47 3.35
C VAL A 82 -5.88 2.48 4.44
N GLU A 83 -5.68 1.20 4.13
CA GLU A 83 -5.36 0.19 5.16
C GLU A 83 -3.97 0.36 5.79
N LEU A 84 -2.92 0.58 4.98
CA LEU A 84 -1.57 0.83 5.49
C LEU A 84 -1.52 2.10 6.36
N PRO A 85 -2.16 3.23 5.97
CA PRO A 85 -2.39 4.37 6.87
C PRO A 85 -3.07 4.01 8.20
N VAL A 86 -4.12 3.17 8.22
CA VAL A 86 -4.74 2.70 9.47
C VAL A 86 -3.70 1.98 10.34
N ALA A 87 -2.95 1.04 9.76
CA ALA A 87 -1.92 0.30 10.51
C ALA A 87 -0.84 1.23 11.08
N ILE A 88 -0.36 2.22 10.30
CA ILE A 88 0.62 3.21 10.78
C ILE A 88 0.03 4.05 11.91
N MET A 89 -1.20 4.53 11.81
CA MET A 89 -1.86 5.27 12.89
C MET A 89 -2.00 4.42 14.16
N CYS A 90 -2.41 3.16 14.01
CA CYS A 90 -2.53 2.21 15.12
C CYS A 90 -1.19 1.97 15.81
N GLU A 91 -0.08 1.90 15.08
CA GLU A 91 1.25 1.75 15.68
C GLU A 91 1.69 2.96 16.50
N ARG A 92 1.34 4.16 16.05
CA ARG A 92 1.86 5.42 16.60
C ARG A 92 1.00 6.05 17.69
N SER A 93 -0.29 5.75 17.71
CA SER A 93 -1.20 6.22 18.76
C SER A 93 -0.95 5.48 20.07
N GLU A 94 -0.83 6.19 21.19
CA GLU A 94 -0.75 5.57 22.53
C GLU A 94 -2.12 5.10 23.03
N ASP A 95 -3.20 5.65 22.48
CA ASP A 95 -4.56 5.23 22.83
C ASP A 95 -4.92 3.88 22.22
N VAL A 96 -4.20 3.43 21.19
CA VAL A 96 -4.35 2.08 20.64
C VAL A 96 -3.41 1.15 21.41
N LEU A 97 -3.96 0.20 22.16
CA LEU A 97 -3.16 -0.76 22.93
C LEU A 97 -2.79 -1.99 22.10
N PHE A 98 -3.68 -2.41 21.20
CA PHE A 98 -3.45 -3.52 20.28
C PHE A 98 -4.39 -3.42 19.08
N TYR A 99 -4.06 -4.12 18.00
CA TYR A 99 -4.95 -4.21 16.85
C TYR A 99 -4.72 -5.48 16.04
N VAL A 100 -5.75 -5.91 15.33
CA VAL A 100 -5.74 -7.06 14.43
C VAL A 100 -6.15 -6.57 13.05
N ALA A 101 -5.38 -6.94 12.03
CA ALA A 101 -5.76 -6.75 10.63
C ALA A 101 -6.50 -8.00 10.13
N GLN A 102 -7.58 -7.81 9.39
CA GLN A 102 -8.46 -8.86 8.85
C GLN A 102 -9.01 -9.80 9.94
N PRO A 103 -9.76 -9.28 10.94
CA PRO A 103 -10.38 -10.05 12.02
C PRO A 103 -11.43 -11.07 11.53
N SER A 104 -12.07 -11.78 12.47
CA SER A 104 -13.20 -12.67 12.17
C SER A 104 -14.39 -11.91 11.59
N GLN A 105 -15.29 -12.63 10.92
CA GLN A 105 -16.49 -12.04 10.34
C GLN A 105 -17.55 -11.68 11.38
N ILE A 106 -18.23 -10.56 11.17
CA ILE A 106 -19.45 -10.17 11.91
C ILE A 106 -20.70 -10.36 11.05
N GLN A 107 -21.84 -10.61 11.68
CA GLN A 107 -23.12 -10.68 10.98
C GLN A 107 -23.66 -9.26 10.71
N ALA A 108 -24.04 -8.98 9.46
CA ALA A 108 -24.73 -7.75 9.11
C ALA A 108 -26.20 -7.82 9.59
N ILE A 109 -26.64 -6.84 10.37
CA ILE A 109 -28.01 -6.80 10.91
C ILE A 109 -28.80 -5.70 10.20
N PHE A 110 -29.70 -6.08 9.29
CA PHE A 110 -30.53 -5.14 8.55
C PHE A 110 -31.80 -4.76 9.33
N PRO A 111 -32.32 -3.52 9.15
CA PRO A 111 -33.61 -3.13 9.70
C PRO A 111 -34.76 -4.01 9.19
N PRO A 112 -35.85 -4.15 9.95
CA PRO A 112 -37.04 -4.89 9.51
C PRO A 112 -37.59 -4.35 8.18
N GLY A 113 -37.89 -5.24 7.23
CA GLY A 113 -38.50 -4.89 5.94
C GLY A 113 -37.54 -4.67 4.76
N GLN A 114 -36.21 -4.75 4.96
CA GLN A 114 -35.23 -4.79 3.87
C GLN A 114 -34.86 -6.25 3.51
N GLU A 115 -34.57 -6.52 2.23
CA GLU A 115 -34.11 -7.83 1.78
C GLU A 115 -32.91 -8.30 2.62
N LYS A 116 -33.08 -9.43 3.31
CA LYS A 116 -32.02 -10.06 4.12
C LYS A 116 -30.92 -10.57 3.21
N GLN A 117 -29.90 -9.77 2.97
CA GLN A 117 -28.60 -10.32 2.59
C GLN A 117 -27.91 -10.79 3.87
N ASN A 118 -28.20 -12.03 4.30
CA ASN A 118 -27.47 -12.73 5.36
C ASN A 118 -26.01 -12.98 4.90
N ARG A 119 -25.23 -11.91 4.82
CA ARG A 119 -23.84 -11.95 4.39
C ARG A 119 -22.97 -11.51 5.55
N PRO A 120 -22.09 -12.39 6.04
CA PRO A 120 -21.08 -11.98 6.98
C PRO A 120 -20.17 -10.91 6.35
N ILE A 121 -19.82 -9.91 7.14
CA ILE A 121 -18.89 -8.83 6.78
C ILE A 121 -17.56 -9.15 7.44
N THR A 122 -16.46 -9.03 6.69
CA THR A 122 -15.11 -9.05 7.25
C THR A 122 -14.65 -7.60 7.39
N PRO A 123 -14.61 -7.02 8.60
CA PRO A 123 -13.97 -5.73 8.81
C PRO A 123 -12.49 -5.80 8.45
N ASP A 124 -11.88 -4.68 8.11
CA ASP A 124 -10.44 -4.62 7.80
C ASP A 124 -9.57 -4.61 9.06
N PHE A 125 -10.04 -3.99 10.15
CA PHE A 125 -9.34 -4.00 11.44
C PHE A 125 -10.26 -4.18 12.63
N LEU A 126 -9.71 -4.79 13.69
CA LEU A 126 -10.22 -4.75 15.05
C LEU A 126 -9.19 -4.02 15.92
N ILE A 127 -9.58 -2.94 16.57
CA ILE A 127 -8.69 -2.05 17.33
C ILE A 127 -9.13 -2.06 18.80
N PHE A 128 -8.15 -2.27 19.68
CA PHE A 128 -8.31 -2.19 21.13
C PHE A 128 -7.79 -0.84 21.60
N TRP A 129 -8.72 0.10 21.80
CA TRP A 129 -8.41 1.40 22.38
C TRP A 129 -8.36 1.32 23.90
N ARG A 130 -7.67 2.26 24.52
CA ARG A 130 -7.69 2.48 25.97
C ARG A 130 -9.10 2.74 26.52
N HIS A 131 -10.02 3.18 25.67
CA HIS A 131 -11.40 3.52 26.03
C HIS A 131 -12.45 2.56 25.46
N GLY A 132 -12.06 1.52 24.73
CA GLY A 132 -13.01 0.52 24.20
C GLY A 132 -12.53 -0.19 22.93
N ILE A 133 -13.42 -0.98 22.34
CA ILE A 133 -13.11 -1.82 21.17
C ILE A 133 -13.86 -1.29 19.94
N GLU A 134 -13.17 -1.21 18.80
CA GLU A 134 -13.72 -0.69 17.54
C GLU A 134 -13.34 -1.57 16.35
N LEU A 135 -14.29 -1.76 15.44
CA LEU A 135 -14.10 -2.38 14.13
C LEU A 135 -14.01 -1.29 13.06
N ILE A 136 -13.03 -1.42 12.18
CA ILE A 136 -12.79 -0.47 11.09
C ILE A 136 -12.97 -1.15 9.74
N GLU A 137 -13.69 -0.49 8.85
CA GLU A 137 -13.73 -0.78 7.41
C GLU A 137 -13.01 0.34 6.66
N ALA A 138 -11.94 0.02 5.92
CA ALA A 138 -11.14 0.98 5.19
C ALA A 138 -11.49 0.92 3.69
N LYS A 139 -12.03 2.01 3.12
CA LYS A 139 -12.39 2.08 1.70
C LYS A 139 -11.93 3.37 1.06
N SER A 140 -11.47 3.30 -0.19
CA SER A 140 -11.21 4.55 -0.92
C SER A 140 -12.50 5.35 -1.10
N LEU A 141 -12.42 6.68 -1.15
CA LEU A 141 -13.57 7.58 -1.32
C LEU A 141 -14.40 7.19 -2.55
N LYS A 142 -13.71 6.82 -3.63
CA LYS A 142 -14.34 6.38 -4.88
C LYS A 142 -15.13 5.09 -4.71
N GLU A 143 -14.60 4.12 -3.97
CA GLU A 143 -15.27 2.85 -3.71
C GLU A 143 -16.44 3.04 -2.74
N ALA A 144 -16.22 3.76 -1.64
CA ALA A 144 -17.22 4.16 -0.67
C ALA A 144 -18.42 4.85 -1.35
N ALA A 145 -18.17 5.88 -2.15
CA ALA A 145 -19.20 6.59 -2.92
C ALA A 145 -19.91 5.67 -3.93
N SER A 146 -19.16 4.81 -4.65
CA SER A 146 -19.79 3.87 -5.58
C SER A 146 -20.68 2.86 -4.89
N ILE A 147 -20.34 2.40 -3.68
CA ILE A 147 -21.16 1.45 -2.92
C ILE A 147 -22.39 2.17 -2.38
N ALA A 148 -22.23 3.39 -1.86
CA ALA A 148 -23.35 4.20 -1.36
C ALA A 148 -24.42 4.43 -2.45
N ILE A 149 -24.00 4.71 -3.69
CA ILE A 149 -24.92 4.88 -4.83
C ILE A 149 -25.60 3.55 -5.21
N LYS A 150 -24.83 2.45 -5.27
CA LYS A 150 -25.34 1.15 -5.73
C LYS A 150 -26.18 0.41 -4.68
N ARG A 151 -25.92 0.67 -3.40
CA ARG A 151 -26.45 -0.06 -2.24
C ARG A 151 -26.63 0.90 -1.05
N SER A 152 -27.47 1.92 -1.21
CA SER A 152 -27.76 2.94 -0.18
C SER A 152 -28.33 2.37 1.13
N ASN A 153 -28.98 1.20 1.06
CA ASN A 153 -29.47 0.48 2.23
C ASN A 153 -28.35 -0.19 3.05
N TYR A 154 -27.18 -0.39 2.45
CA TYR A 154 -26.01 -1.02 3.05
C TYR A 154 -24.95 0.00 3.47
N PHE A 155 -24.73 1.02 2.64
CA PHE A 155 -23.68 2.01 2.82
C PHE A 155 -24.23 3.40 2.52
N GLN A 156 -23.95 4.36 3.39
CA GLN A 156 -24.54 5.69 3.32
C GLN A 156 -23.45 6.75 3.43
N GLN A 157 -23.61 7.83 2.69
CA GLN A 157 -22.83 9.05 2.86
C GLN A 157 -23.60 10.00 3.77
N LEU A 158 -22.93 10.58 4.75
CA LEU A 158 -23.49 11.58 5.67
C LEU A 158 -23.28 13.00 5.12
N ASP A 159 -23.99 13.97 5.70
CA ASP A 159 -23.97 15.38 5.27
C ASP A 159 -22.59 16.04 5.43
N ASP A 160 -21.79 15.58 6.40
CA ASP A 160 -20.41 15.99 6.61
C ASP A 160 -19.41 15.37 5.60
N GLY A 161 -19.92 14.51 4.70
CA GLY A 161 -19.14 13.82 3.69
C GLY A 161 -18.44 12.55 4.16
N THR A 162 -18.64 12.13 5.41
CA THR A 162 -18.18 10.83 5.94
C THR A 162 -19.11 9.69 5.49
N PHE A 163 -18.71 8.46 5.75
CA PHE A 163 -19.46 7.27 5.35
C PHE A 163 -19.79 6.39 6.55
N ARG A 164 -20.91 5.68 6.44
CA ARG A 164 -21.38 4.76 7.47
C ARG A 164 -21.96 3.50 6.86
N CYS A 165 -22.01 2.43 7.64
CA CYS A 165 -22.49 1.12 7.22
C CYS A 165 -23.49 0.61 8.27
N PRO A 166 -24.77 1.05 8.24
CA PRO A 166 -25.71 0.79 9.31
C PRO A 166 -25.89 -0.70 9.66
N PRO A 167 -25.92 -1.64 8.68
CA PRO A 167 -26.00 -3.06 9.00
C PRO A 167 -24.76 -3.61 9.74
N ALA A 168 -23.57 -3.12 9.41
CA ALA A 168 -22.34 -3.53 10.08
C ALA A 168 -22.22 -2.91 11.49
N GLU A 169 -22.65 -1.66 11.64
CA GLU A 169 -22.74 -0.97 12.94
C GLU A 169 -23.67 -1.72 13.89
N ALA A 170 -24.84 -2.17 13.41
CA ALA A 170 -25.76 -2.96 14.22
C ALA A 170 -25.15 -4.31 14.62
N GLY A 171 -24.43 -4.97 13.71
CA GLY A 171 -23.69 -6.21 13.99
C GLY A 171 -22.58 -6.04 15.04
N ALA A 172 -21.78 -4.97 14.92
CA ALA A 172 -20.73 -4.64 15.89
C ALA A 172 -21.32 -4.25 17.26
N LYS A 173 -22.41 -3.47 17.26
CA LYS A 173 -23.11 -3.07 18.49
C LYS A 173 -23.67 -4.27 19.25
N ALA A 174 -24.11 -5.32 18.56
CA ALA A 174 -24.54 -6.57 19.19
C ALA A 174 -23.42 -7.28 19.98
N LEU A 175 -22.15 -7.04 19.60
CA LEU A 175 -20.96 -7.49 20.33
C LEU A 175 -20.44 -6.46 21.36
N GLY A 176 -21.10 -5.30 21.48
CA GLY A 176 -20.64 -4.20 22.33
C GLY A 176 -19.46 -3.40 21.75
N PHE A 177 -19.20 -3.50 20.43
CA PHE A 177 -18.13 -2.78 19.75
C PHE A 177 -18.66 -1.57 18.97
N LEU A 178 -17.78 -0.61 18.71
CA LEU A 178 -18.01 0.46 17.74
C LEU A 178 -17.67 -0.04 16.32
N PHE A 179 -18.26 0.59 15.30
CA PHE A 179 -17.91 0.34 13.90
C PHE A 179 -17.75 1.67 13.17
N ARG A 180 -16.66 1.81 12.40
CA ARG A 180 -16.38 3.03 11.63
C ARG A 180 -15.89 2.69 10.24
N VAL A 181 -16.31 3.49 9.27
CA VAL A 181 -15.77 3.48 7.92
C VAL A 181 -14.73 4.60 7.81
N LEU A 182 -13.53 4.27 7.37
CA LEU A 182 -12.46 5.24 7.09
C LEU A 182 -12.17 5.30 5.59
N THR A 183 -11.86 6.51 5.13
CA THR A 183 -11.46 6.88 3.78
C THR A 183 -10.16 7.68 3.80
N GLU A 184 -9.59 7.98 2.63
CA GLU A 184 -8.38 8.82 2.56
C GLU A 184 -8.57 10.24 3.13
N ARG A 185 -9.81 10.71 3.37
CA ARG A 185 -10.08 12.02 3.99
C ARG A 185 -9.91 12.02 5.50
N ASP A 186 -9.95 10.86 6.14
CA ASP A 186 -9.88 10.71 7.59
C ASP A 186 -8.43 10.75 8.11
N PHE A 187 -7.46 10.95 7.21
CA PHE A 187 -6.04 10.96 7.53
C PHE A 187 -5.39 12.30 7.22
N CYS A 188 -4.52 12.75 8.12
CA CYS A 188 -3.57 13.81 7.83
C CYS A 188 -2.33 13.23 7.12
N SER A 189 -2.11 13.61 5.85
CA SER A 189 -0.99 13.12 5.05
C SER A 189 0.38 13.58 5.60
N THR A 190 0.45 14.79 6.14
CA THR A 190 1.68 15.32 6.78
C THR A 190 2.04 14.49 8.01
N LEU A 191 1.06 14.20 8.88
CA LEU A 191 1.26 13.37 10.07
C LEU A 191 1.75 11.97 9.70
N LEU A 192 1.12 11.34 8.72
CA LEU A 192 1.52 10.00 8.26
C LEU A 192 2.93 9.99 7.68
N GLN A 193 3.32 11.00 6.89
CA GLN A 193 4.67 11.12 6.36
C GLN A 193 5.70 11.31 7.48
N ASN A 194 5.39 12.15 8.47
CA ASN A 194 6.23 12.33 9.66
C ASN A 194 6.36 11.03 10.47
N PHE A 195 5.28 10.26 10.62
CA PHE A 195 5.35 8.94 11.26
C PHE A 195 6.19 7.92 10.48
N VAL A 196 6.16 7.97 9.15
CA VAL A 196 7.06 7.16 8.32
C VAL A 196 8.51 7.58 8.52
N LEU A 197 8.80 8.88 8.51
CA LEU A 197 10.14 9.44 8.77
C LEU A 197 10.67 9.04 10.16
N LEU A 198 9.82 9.12 11.18
CA LEU A 198 10.20 8.81 12.56
C LEU A 198 10.29 7.30 12.84
N THR A 199 9.92 6.44 11.89
CA THR A 199 9.76 4.99 12.11
C THR A 199 10.97 4.31 12.76
N PRO A 200 12.22 4.58 12.33
CA PRO A 200 13.40 3.96 12.93
C PRO A 200 13.75 4.44 14.33
N TYR A 201 13.22 5.60 14.76
CA TYR A 201 13.50 6.18 16.08
C TYR A 201 12.62 5.64 17.21
N PHE A 202 11.40 5.17 16.91
CA PHE A 202 10.49 4.58 17.91
C PHE A 202 10.96 3.25 18.53
N SER A 203 12.18 2.83 18.22
CA SER A 203 12.33 1.49 17.64
C SER A 203 13.69 0.85 17.84
N SER A 204 14.74 1.65 17.73
CA SER A 204 16.12 1.29 18.01
C SER A 204 16.77 2.50 18.66
N PRO A 205 17.66 2.32 19.65
CA PRO A 205 18.57 3.39 20.01
C PRO A 205 19.35 3.77 18.75
N ILE A 206 19.42 5.07 18.49
CA ILE A 206 20.32 5.59 17.47
C ILE A 206 21.76 5.22 17.83
N ALA A 207 22.62 5.05 16.84
CA ALA A 207 24.04 4.78 17.05
C ALA A 207 24.84 5.96 16.47
N PRO A 208 25.62 6.71 17.28
CA PRO A 208 25.74 6.58 18.73
C PRO A 208 24.46 6.98 19.46
N ALA A 209 24.22 6.43 20.66
CA ALA A 209 23.05 6.77 21.47
C ALA A 209 23.02 8.28 21.76
N VAL A 210 21.83 8.86 21.94
CA VAL A 210 21.72 10.25 22.39
C VAL A 210 22.34 10.37 23.79
N SER A 211 23.42 11.13 23.90
CA SER A 211 24.11 11.39 25.16
C SER A 211 23.29 12.28 26.10
N ALA A 212 23.56 12.20 27.41
CA ALA A 212 22.92 13.08 28.39
C ALA A 212 23.23 14.57 28.11
N VAL A 213 24.43 14.86 27.59
CA VAL A 213 24.86 16.21 27.20
C VAL A 213 24.03 16.76 26.04
N GLU A 214 23.85 15.98 24.96
CA GLU A 214 23.00 16.38 23.83
C GLU A 214 21.55 16.62 24.27
N ARG A 215 21.01 15.78 25.17
CA ARG A 215 19.67 15.99 25.74
C ARG A 215 19.59 17.28 26.56
N ALA A 216 20.62 17.59 27.34
CA ALA A 216 20.66 18.82 28.15
C ALA A 216 20.71 20.06 27.26
N ILE A 217 21.59 20.09 26.26
CA ILE A 217 21.74 21.21 25.32
C ILE A 217 20.42 21.53 24.61
N ILE A 218 19.72 20.52 24.08
CA ILE A 218 18.43 20.75 23.41
C ILE A 218 17.39 21.25 24.40
N LYS A 219 17.32 20.65 25.59
CA LYS A 219 16.32 21.05 26.59
C LYS A 219 16.54 22.49 27.04
N GLU A 220 17.79 22.90 27.25
CA GLU A 220 18.16 24.26 27.60
C GLU A 220 17.76 25.23 26.48
N ALA A 221 18.19 24.98 25.23
CA ALA A 221 17.86 25.82 24.08
C ALA A 221 16.34 26.00 23.86
N VAL A 222 15.56 24.92 24.01
CA VAL A 222 14.10 24.96 23.85
C VAL A 222 13.42 25.60 25.07
N SER A 223 14.01 25.50 26.27
CA SER A 223 13.49 26.16 27.47
C SER A 223 13.69 27.68 27.44
N GLU A 224 14.82 28.15 26.91
CA GLU A 224 15.13 29.58 26.76
C GLU A 224 14.26 30.22 25.68
N ASN A 225 14.00 29.50 24.59
CA ASN A 225 13.17 29.97 23.48
C ASN A 225 12.19 28.89 23.00
N PRO A 226 11.02 28.73 23.66
CA PRO A 226 9.99 27.78 23.21
C PRO A 226 9.54 28.09 21.79
N GLY A 227 9.61 27.08 20.90
CA GLY A 227 9.40 27.28 19.47
C GLY A 227 10.67 27.64 18.70
N VAL A 228 11.86 27.44 19.27
CA VAL A 228 13.12 27.55 18.52
C VAL A 228 13.07 26.67 17.25
N PRO A 229 13.52 27.19 16.08
CA PRO A 229 13.65 26.39 14.86
C PRO A 229 14.61 25.21 15.07
N MET A 230 14.28 24.06 14.48
CA MET A 230 15.16 22.88 14.55
C MET A 230 16.59 23.19 14.03
N THR A 231 16.72 24.05 13.03
CA THR A 231 18.02 24.46 12.45
C THR A 231 18.90 25.29 13.40
N GLU A 232 18.33 25.90 14.45
CA GLU A 232 19.05 26.74 15.41
C GLU A 232 19.55 25.95 16.63
N ILE A 233 19.25 24.65 16.72
CA ILE A 233 19.76 23.79 17.79
C ILE A 233 21.29 23.66 17.69
N PRO A 234 22.08 23.91 18.75
CA PRO A 234 23.54 23.94 18.66
C PRO A 234 24.17 22.54 18.78
N ILE A 235 23.77 21.61 17.90
CA ILE A 235 24.40 20.30 17.73
C ILE A 235 25.00 20.23 16.34
N GLU A 236 26.28 19.88 16.24
CA GLU A 236 26.95 19.60 14.98
C GLU A 236 27.44 18.14 14.94
N PRO A 237 27.53 17.52 13.75
CA PRO A 237 27.08 18.03 12.45
C PRO A 237 25.55 18.10 12.31
N THR A 238 25.02 18.81 11.31
CA THR A 238 23.57 18.87 10.98
C THR A 238 22.89 17.50 10.93
N SER A 239 23.55 16.48 10.38
CA SER A 239 23.02 15.10 10.36
C SER A 239 22.78 14.55 11.76
N ARG A 240 23.70 14.82 12.69
CA ARG A 240 23.59 14.39 14.09
C ARG A 240 22.49 15.17 14.81
N ARG A 241 22.39 16.49 14.59
CA ARG A 241 21.28 17.31 15.09
C ARG A 241 19.93 16.70 14.69
N SER A 242 19.79 16.36 13.42
CA SER A 242 18.57 15.74 12.89
C SER A 242 18.25 14.41 13.55
N ASP A 243 19.21 13.49 13.63
CA ASP A 243 19.01 12.20 14.30
C ASP A 243 18.59 12.35 15.76
N VAL A 244 19.23 13.27 16.51
CA VAL A 244 18.91 13.51 17.91
C VAL A 244 17.52 14.13 18.06
N VAL A 245 17.20 15.17 17.30
CA VAL A 245 15.90 15.85 17.38
C VAL A 245 14.77 14.89 17.01
N TYR A 246 14.90 14.13 15.92
CA TYR A 246 13.91 13.13 15.53
C TYR A 246 13.76 12.01 16.57
N HIS A 247 14.86 11.57 17.19
CA HIS A 247 14.80 10.63 18.30
C HIS A 247 14.01 11.19 19.50
N LEU A 248 14.26 12.45 19.88
CA LEU A 248 13.55 13.10 20.99
C LEU A 248 12.07 13.38 20.69
N ILE A 249 11.73 13.61 19.42
CA ILE A 249 10.32 13.71 19.00
C ILE A 249 9.66 12.33 19.07
N ALA A 250 10.34 11.28 18.60
CA ALA A 250 9.81 9.92 18.63
C ALA A 250 9.65 9.36 20.06
N ASP A 251 10.58 9.69 20.98
CA ASP A 251 10.52 9.30 22.40
C ASP A 251 9.63 10.23 23.24
N ARG A 252 9.06 11.28 22.62
CA ARG A 252 8.19 12.29 23.23
C ARG A 252 8.85 13.11 24.34
N SER A 253 10.18 13.19 24.38
CA SER A 253 10.89 14.16 25.20
C SER A 253 10.83 15.57 24.60
N LEU A 254 10.46 15.67 23.32
CA LEU A 254 10.33 16.90 22.55
C LEU A 254 9.09 16.84 21.67
N PHE A 255 8.47 17.98 21.42
CA PHE A 255 7.21 18.09 20.69
C PHE A 255 7.36 19.05 19.51
N ALA A 256 6.65 18.75 18.42
CA ALA A 256 6.55 19.56 17.22
C ALA A 256 5.15 19.36 16.59
N HIS A 257 4.72 20.31 15.76
CA HIS A 257 3.43 20.27 15.08
C HIS A 257 3.39 19.25 13.92
N LEU A 258 3.27 17.96 14.25
CA LEU A 258 3.39 16.88 13.26
C LEU A 258 2.26 16.84 12.22
N GLU A 259 1.11 17.47 12.49
CA GLU A 259 -0.03 17.49 11.56
C GLU A 259 0.08 18.57 10.49
N THR A 260 0.81 19.66 10.74
CA THR A 260 0.84 20.84 9.86
C THR A 260 2.22 21.11 9.27
N VAL A 261 3.29 20.60 9.88
CA VAL A 261 4.66 20.83 9.45
C VAL A 261 5.32 19.51 9.03
N ASP A 262 5.84 19.45 7.80
CA ASP A 262 6.67 18.33 7.34
C ASP A 262 8.04 18.41 8.03
N LEU A 263 8.45 17.36 8.72
CA LEU A 263 9.73 17.28 9.43
C LEU A 263 10.96 17.36 8.51
N LYS A 264 10.79 17.13 7.20
CA LYS A 264 11.85 17.39 6.20
C LYS A 264 12.03 18.89 5.93
N SER A 265 11.07 19.74 6.29
CA SER A 265 11.23 21.19 6.19
C SER A 265 11.83 21.74 7.49
N GLN A 266 13.08 21.38 7.80
CA GLN A 266 13.70 21.60 9.13
C GLN A 266 13.61 23.06 9.61
N SER A 267 13.75 24.03 8.70
CA SER A 267 13.64 25.46 9.03
C SER A 267 12.25 25.89 9.52
N SER A 268 11.21 25.15 9.15
CA SER A 268 9.82 25.34 9.58
C SER A 268 9.47 24.55 10.83
N VAL A 269 10.28 23.57 11.22
CA VAL A 269 10.06 22.75 12.42
C VAL A 269 10.34 23.59 13.66
N ARG A 270 9.34 23.70 14.53
CA ARG A 270 9.40 24.42 15.80
C ARG A 270 9.33 23.41 16.94
N LEU A 271 10.20 23.56 17.94
CA LEU A 271 10.41 22.57 18.99
C LEU A 271 9.87 23.06 20.35
N PHE A 272 9.27 22.15 21.11
CA PHE A 272 8.65 22.44 22.42
C PHE A 272 8.94 21.32 23.43
N LEU A 273 8.99 21.64 24.73
CA LEU A 273 9.24 20.65 25.79
C LEU A 273 7.99 19.92 26.26
N THR A 274 6.80 20.48 25.99
CA THR A 274 5.52 19.90 26.41
C THR A 274 4.47 19.98 25.30
N PRO A 275 3.48 19.06 25.28
CA PRO A 275 2.35 19.16 24.37
C PRO A 275 1.56 20.44 24.57
N LEU A 276 1.46 20.94 25.81
CA LEU A 276 0.73 22.16 26.12
C LEU A 276 1.38 23.40 25.49
N GLN A 277 2.72 23.50 25.51
CA GLN A 277 3.46 24.58 24.84
C GLN A 277 3.26 24.54 23.32
N GLU A 278 3.35 23.34 22.74
CA GLU A 278 3.04 23.11 21.32
C GLU A 278 1.63 23.60 21.02
N THR A 279 0.61 23.11 21.73
CA THR A 279 -0.79 23.44 21.47
C THR A 279 -1.09 24.92 21.70
N ALA A 280 -0.48 25.54 22.72
CA ALA A 280 -0.57 26.98 22.90
C ALA A 280 0.02 27.73 21.70
N PHE A 281 1.20 27.33 21.23
CA PHE A 281 1.84 27.94 20.07
C PHE A 281 1.02 27.76 18.80
N SER A 282 0.41 26.60 18.52
CA SER A 282 -0.49 26.47 17.35
C SER A 282 -1.72 27.35 17.46
N ILE A 283 -2.32 27.48 18.64
CA ILE A 283 -3.47 28.38 18.85
C ILE A 283 -3.04 29.83 18.64
N PHE A 284 -1.89 30.23 19.19
CA PHE A 284 -1.35 31.57 18.99
C PHE A 284 -0.93 31.79 17.55
N ALA A 285 -0.15 30.93 16.90
CA ALA A 285 0.25 31.00 15.50
C ALA A 285 -0.90 30.88 14.50
N ASN A 286 -2.03 30.25 14.88
CA ASN A 286 -3.26 30.26 14.09
C ASN A 286 -4.08 31.54 14.31
N ARG A 287 -3.99 32.18 15.49
CA ARG A 287 -4.55 33.52 15.76
C ARG A 287 -3.69 34.64 15.19
N SER A 288 -2.37 34.45 15.19
CA SER A 288 -1.34 35.19 14.49
C SER A 288 -0.94 34.47 13.22
N LYS A 289 -1.92 33.81 12.55
CA LYS A 289 -1.92 33.84 11.11
C LYS A 289 -1.85 35.33 10.80
N PRO A 290 -0.73 35.83 10.26
CA PRO A 290 -0.85 37.07 9.56
C PRO A 290 -1.84 36.74 8.44
N ILE A 291 -2.82 37.61 8.23
CA ILE A 291 -3.06 38.02 6.86
C ILE A 291 -1.65 38.33 6.34
N ILE A 292 -1.04 37.41 5.59
CA ILE A 292 0.39 37.49 5.24
C ILE A 292 0.62 38.87 4.66
N ALA A 293 1.47 39.65 5.31
CA ALA A 293 1.99 40.88 4.75
C ALA A 293 2.79 40.53 3.50
N GLY A 294 2.27 40.85 2.32
CA GLY A 294 3.01 40.74 1.05
C GLY A 294 2.16 40.67 -0.22
N SER A 295 0.92 40.18 -0.14
CA SER A 295 -0.08 40.50 -1.14
C SER A 295 -1.45 40.54 -0.46
N LEU A 296 -2.13 41.68 -0.55
CA LEU A 296 -3.59 41.62 -0.68
C LEU A 296 -3.89 40.49 -1.67
N PRO A 297 -4.89 39.62 -1.44
CA PRO A 297 -5.34 38.70 -2.49
C PRO A 297 -5.41 39.55 -3.76
N ILE A 298 -4.64 39.18 -4.79
CA ILE A 298 -4.65 39.87 -6.08
C ILE A 298 -6.13 40.03 -6.41
N GLY A 299 -6.65 41.27 -6.30
CA GLY A 299 -8.08 41.53 -6.40
C GLY A 299 -8.74 42.51 -5.42
N TYR A 300 -8.09 43.07 -4.39
CA TYR A 300 -8.73 44.13 -3.57
C TYR A 300 -7.92 45.44 -3.56
N MET A 301 -7.83 46.07 -4.72
CA MET A 301 -7.74 47.54 -4.74
C MET A 301 -9.14 48.05 -4.45
N LEU A 302 -9.32 48.79 -3.34
CA LEU A 302 -10.55 49.55 -3.12
C LEU A 302 -10.74 50.47 -4.33
N PRO A 303 -11.80 50.31 -5.15
CA PRO A 303 -11.97 51.11 -6.35
C PRO A 303 -11.93 52.60 -6.03
N ILE A 304 -11.38 53.43 -6.92
CA ILE A 304 -11.48 54.88 -6.77
C ILE A 304 -12.96 55.26 -6.71
N GLY A 305 -13.35 56.03 -5.68
CA GLY A 305 -14.74 56.37 -5.37
C GLY A 305 -15.43 55.42 -4.38
N SER A 306 -14.77 54.35 -3.92
CA SER A 306 -15.33 53.48 -2.87
C SER A 306 -15.21 54.10 -1.48
N GLU A 307 -16.24 53.90 -0.66
CA GLU A 307 -16.29 54.39 0.72
C GLU A 307 -16.02 53.26 1.72
N PHE A 308 -15.26 53.53 2.77
CA PHE A 308 -15.02 52.59 3.87
C PHE A 308 -14.99 53.31 5.22
N LYS A 309 -15.28 52.60 6.30
CA LYS A 309 -15.40 53.16 7.65
C LYS A 309 -14.30 52.65 8.57
N ILE A 310 -13.65 53.54 9.31
CA ILE A 310 -12.73 53.20 10.40
C ILE A 310 -13.28 53.84 11.69
N GLY A 311 -13.69 53.02 12.66
CA GLY A 311 -14.35 53.47 13.87
C GLY A 311 -15.69 54.15 13.57
N ARG A 312 -15.84 55.44 13.89
CA ARG A 312 -17.04 56.26 13.60
C ARG A 312 -16.92 57.12 12.35
N THR A 313 -15.79 57.07 11.64
CA THR A 313 -15.44 57.99 10.57
C THR A 313 -15.43 57.28 9.22
N THR A 314 -16.02 57.89 8.19
CA THR A 314 -16.12 57.34 6.83
C THR A 314 -15.15 58.05 5.89
N PHE A 315 -14.48 57.28 5.04
CA PHE A 315 -13.47 57.72 4.10
C PHE A 315 -13.83 57.30 2.67
N GLU A 316 -13.55 58.16 1.70
CA GLU A 316 -13.68 57.89 0.25
C GLU A 316 -12.28 57.74 -0.37
N VAL A 317 -12.08 56.74 -1.23
CA VAL A 317 -10.80 56.51 -1.93
C VAL A 317 -10.66 57.42 -3.15
N LEU A 318 -9.61 58.26 -3.18
CA LEU A 318 -9.37 59.19 -4.29
C LEU A 318 -8.37 58.64 -5.32
N ARG A 319 -7.24 58.08 -4.87
CA ARG A 319 -6.21 57.50 -5.74
C ARG A 319 -5.23 56.62 -4.97
N HIS A 320 -4.55 55.71 -5.68
CA HIS A 320 -3.52 54.84 -5.13
C HIS A 320 -2.12 55.43 -5.34
N LEU A 321 -1.28 55.35 -4.31
CA LEU A 321 0.08 55.91 -4.28
C LEU A 321 1.06 54.87 -3.73
N GLY A 322 1.51 53.95 -4.61
CA GLY A 322 2.53 52.94 -4.26
C GLY A 322 2.12 52.04 -3.08
N ASP A 323 2.68 52.33 -1.91
CA ASP A 323 2.48 51.63 -0.62
C ASP A 323 1.37 52.23 0.26
N SER A 324 0.60 53.16 -0.29
CA SER A 324 -0.43 53.91 0.42
C SER A 324 -1.58 54.33 -0.51
N VAL A 325 -2.66 54.83 0.07
CA VAL A 325 -3.82 55.36 -0.63
C VAL A 325 -4.17 56.73 -0.08
N GLU A 326 -4.58 57.63 -0.98
CA GLU A 326 -5.09 58.95 -0.63
C GLU A 326 -6.60 58.86 -0.47
N VAL A 327 -7.09 59.28 0.70
CA VAL A 327 -8.50 59.16 1.06
C VAL A 327 -9.03 60.47 1.62
N ARG A 328 -10.31 60.74 1.37
CA ARG A 328 -11.01 61.91 1.89
C ARG A 328 -11.91 61.52 3.05
N ASN A 329 -11.75 62.17 4.19
CA ASN A 329 -12.71 62.04 5.28
C ASN A 329 -14.03 62.72 4.88
N LEU A 330 -15.12 61.97 4.79
CA LEU A 330 -16.40 62.50 4.34
C LEU A 330 -17.04 63.48 5.35
N LYS A 331 -16.65 63.42 6.63
CA LYS A 331 -17.15 64.30 7.69
C LYS A 331 -16.38 65.61 7.78
N THR A 332 -15.06 65.58 7.64
CA THR A 332 -14.20 66.78 7.79
C THR A 332 -13.71 67.35 6.46
N ARG A 333 -13.95 66.65 5.34
CA ARG A 333 -13.44 66.96 3.98
C ARG A 333 -11.92 67.04 3.85
N LEU A 334 -11.18 66.67 4.89
CA LEU A 334 -9.72 66.62 4.86
C LEU A 334 -9.25 65.39 4.09
N GLU A 335 -8.29 65.61 3.19
CA GLU A 335 -7.59 64.58 2.45
C GLU A 335 -6.36 64.15 3.23
N GLN A 336 -6.15 62.85 3.34
CA GLN A 336 -5.03 62.29 4.08
C GLN A 336 -4.55 61.01 3.43
N ARG A 337 -3.26 60.73 3.63
CA ARG A 337 -2.60 59.55 3.08
C ARG A 337 -2.55 58.47 4.14
N ILE A 338 -3.04 57.28 3.80
CA ILE A 338 -3.04 56.12 4.70
C ILE A 338 -2.23 55.01 4.06
N SER A 339 -1.26 54.46 4.80
CA SER A 339 -0.49 53.30 4.35
C SER A 339 -1.39 52.07 4.22
N TYR A 340 -1.12 51.18 3.26
CA TYR A 340 -1.80 49.89 3.18
C TYR A 340 -1.57 49.03 4.43
N ARG A 341 -0.45 49.22 5.14
CA ARG A 341 -0.19 48.56 6.43
C ARG A 341 -1.24 48.97 7.46
N THR A 342 -1.47 50.27 7.59
CA THR A 342 -2.47 50.85 8.52
C THR A 342 -3.90 50.44 8.15
N LEU A 343 -4.23 50.34 6.86
CA LEU A 343 -5.53 49.83 6.40
C LEU A 343 -5.72 48.34 6.68
N SER A 344 -4.67 47.55 6.52
CA SER A 344 -4.67 46.12 6.80
C SER A 344 -4.83 45.83 8.31
N GLU A 345 -4.26 46.68 9.16
CA GLU A 345 -4.39 46.59 10.62
C GLU A 345 -5.80 46.99 11.10
N ALA A 346 -6.47 47.90 10.39
CA ALA A 346 -7.84 48.34 10.68
C ALA A 346 -8.95 47.48 10.03
N ALA A 347 -8.58 46.47 9.23
CA ALA A 347 -9.50 45.59 8.50
C ALA A 347 -10.66 44.97 9.31
N PRO A 348 -10.52 44.61 10.61
CA PRO A 348 -11.62 44.08 11.41
C PRO A 348 -12.76 45.08 11.68
N SER A 349 -12.52 46.38 11.41
CA SER A 349 -13.47 47.47 11.72
C SER A 349 -14.20 48.03 10.50
N ILE A 350 -13.97 47.49 9.30
CA ILE A 350 -14.56 47.94 8.05
C ILE A 350 -15.93 47.26 7.86
N SER A 351 -17.02 47.97 8.16
CA SER A 351 -18.35 47.38 8.29
C SER A 351 -19.26 47.48 7.05
N ALA A 352 -18.78 47.98 5.91
CA ALA A 352 -19.57 48.03 4.68
C ALA A 352 -18.66 48.23 3.45
N LEU A 353 -18.53 47.19 2.64
CA LEU A 353 -18.18 47.31 1.22
C LEU A 353 -19.48 47.11 0.45
N LYS A 354 -19.89 48.11 -0.31
CA LYS A 354 -21.08 48.02 -1.17
C LYS A 354 -20.65 47.35 -2.49
N ASP A 355 -20.45 46.03 -2.46
CA ASP A 355 -20.06 45.25 -3.64
C ASP A 355 -21.30 44.78 -4.42
N GLU A 356 -21.52 45.38 -5.58
CA GLU A 356 -22.39 44.82 -6.63
C GLU A 356 -21.56 44.00 -7.64
N LEU A 357 -20.76 42.98 -7.26
CA LEU A 357 -20.00 42.20 -8.27
C LEU A 357 -19.78 40.70 -7.91
N LEU A 358 -20.80 39.88 -8.17
CA LEU A 358 -20.65 38.45 -8.56
C LEU A 358 -20.78 38.40 -10.10
N PRO A 359 -19.80 37.92 -10.92
CA PRO A 359 -20.10 36.74 -11.78
C PRO A 359 -18.95 35.95 -12.50
N ILE A 360 -17.64 36.01 -12.17
CA ILE A 360 -16.61 35.28 -12.98
C ILE A 360 -16.29 33.85 -12.52
N PHE A 361 -16.23 33.62 -11.21
CA PHE A 361 -15.88 32.30 -10.68
C PHE A 361 -16.98 31.25 -10.96
N ASP A 362 -18.25 31.66 -10.99
CA ASP A 362 -19.37 30.82 -11.42
C ASP A 362 -19.32 30.51 -12.92
N LEU A 363 -18.91 31.47 -13.75
CA LEU A 363 -18.74 31.27 -15.19
C LEU A 363 -17.61 30.26 -15.48
N ILE A 364 -16.46 30.40 -14.81
CA ILE A 364 -15.31 29.49 -14.92
C ILE A 364 -15.66 28.09 -14.36
N GLY A 365 -16.38 28.02 -13.24
CA GLY A 365 -16.86 26.78 -12.61
C GLY A 365 -17.86 25.99 -13.46
N SER A 366 -18.54 26.65 -14.40
CA SER A 366 -19.49 26.02 -15.34
C SER A 366 -18.88 25.54 -16.67
N LEU A 367 -17.56 25.72 -16.89
CA LEU A 367 -16.91 25.36 -18.16
C LEU A 367 -16.58 23.86 -18.25
N SER A 368 -16.79 23.26 -19.42
CA SER A 368 -16.33 21.89 -19.69
C SER A 368 -14.79 21.78 -19.74
N GLU A 369 -14.26 20.58 -19.52
CA GLU A 369 -12.82 20.30 -19.41
C GLU A 369 -12.01 20.75 -20.65
N ASP A 370 -12.58 20.56 -21.85
CA ASP A 370 -11.99 21.02 -23.12
C ASP A 370 -11.94 22.57 -23.20
N ARG A 371 -12.94 23.26 -22.65
CA ARG A 371 -13.05 24.73 -22.65
C ARG A 371 -12.09 25.36 -21.65
N MET A 372 -11.96 24.74 -20.47
CA MET A 372 -10.96 25.12 -19.48
C MET A 372 -9.54 25.01 -20.04
N THR A 373 -9.26 23.93 -20.77
CA THR A 373 -7.94 23.70 -21.39
C THR A 373 -7.62 24.77 -22.44
N ALA A 374 -8.58 25.18 -23.25
CA ALA A 374 -8.41 26.24 -24.24
C ALA A 374 -8.23 27.63 -23.61
N PHE A 375 -8.97 27.95 -22.55
CA PHE A 375 -8.80 29.17 -21.75
C PHE A 375 -7.39 29.23 -21.16
N LEU A 376 -6.95 28.18 -20.45
CA LEU A 376 -5.62 28.11 -19.83
C LEU A 376 -4.49 28.21 -20.87
N LYS A 377 -4.70 27.65 -22.07
CA LYS A 377 -3.75 27.78 -23.18
C LYS A 377 -3.65 29.23 -23.67
N ASN A 378 -4.78 29.91 -23.88
CA ASN A 378 -4.80 31.31 -24.32
C ASN A 378 -4.22 32.25 -23.26
N TYR A 379 -4.54 32.02 -21.99
CA TYR A 379 -4.03 32.77 -20.86
C TYR A 379 -2.51 32.64 -20.72
N ARG A 380 -1.97 31.41 -20.80
CA ARG A 380 -0.51 31.16 -20.79
C ARG A 380 0.24 31.89 -21.91
N LEU A 381 -0.41 32.08 -23.06
CA LEU A 381 0.15 32.75 -24.23
C LEU A 381 0.32 34.27 -24.04
N ILE A 382 -0.52 34.90 -23.22
CA ILE A 382 -0.51 36.36 -23.01
C ILE A 382 0.00 36.79 -21.63
N CYS A 383 -0.04 35.89 -20.64
CA CYS A 383 0.38 36.13 -19.25
C CYS A 383 1.78 36.77 -19.11
N PRO A 384 2.82 36.39 -19.89
CA PRO A 384 4.13 37.05 -19.83
C PRO A 384 4.08 38.56 -20.17
N TYR A 385 3.17 38.98 -21.06
CA TYR A 385 3.03 40.38 -21.48
C TYR A 385 2.12 41.20 -20.56
N LEU A 386 1.24 40.54 -19.80
CA LEU A 386 0.44 41.19 -18.75
C LEU A 386 1.29 41.53 -17.52
N ARG A 387 2.35 40.76 -17.26
CA ARG A 387 3.29 40.94 -16.12
C ARG A 387 4.46 41.90 -16.41
N GLY A 388 4.32 42.79 -17.39
CA GLY A 388 5.31 43.83 -17.69
C GLY A 388 6.45 43.44 -18.65
N GLY A 389 6.38 42.26 -19.30
CA GLY A 389 7.34 41.90 -20.35
C GLY A 389 7.20 42.77 -21.61
N ALA A 390 8.27 43.45 -22.02
CA ALA A 390 8.29 44.21 -23.27
C ALA A 390 8.18 43.26 -24.49
N LEU A 391 7.38 43.66 -25.49
CA LEU A 391 7.07 42.90 -26.71
C LEU A 391 8.28 42.61 -27.63
N SER A 392 9.49 42.98 -27.22
CA SER A 392 10.70 43.07 -28.05
C SER A 392 11.77 42.01 -27.76
N SER A 393 11.63 41.16 -26.74
CA SER A 393 12.58 40.07 -26.50
C SER A 393 11.85 38.72 -26.53
N VAL A 394 12.29 37.85 -27.43
CA VAL A 394 11.67 36.59 -27.87
C VAL A 394 10.51 36.76 -28.86
N THR A 395 10.72 36.20 -30.05
CA THR A 395 9.86 36.22 -31.25
C THR A 395 8.37 35.91 -30.98
N CYS A 396 7.52 36.94 -30.83
CA CYS A 396 6.07 36.76 -30.99
C CYS A 396 5.69 36.81 -32.48
N THR A 397 5.99 35.76 -33.24
CA THR A 397 5.65 35.71 -34.68
C THR A 397 4.16 35.57 -34.97
N HIS A 398 3.28 35.48 -33.97
CA HIS A 398 1.86 35.19 -34.18
C HIS A 398 0.93 36.39 -33.93
N ARG A 399 0.30 36.85 -35.01
CA ARG A 399 -0.90 37.72 -35.06
C ARG A 399 -1.93 37.39 -33.97
N SER A 400 -2.01 36.12 -33.59
CA SER A 400 -2.89 35.58 -32.55
C SER A 400 -2.63 36.14 -31.16
N THR A 401 -1.37 36.32 -30.75
CA THR A 401 -1.02 36.82 -29.41
C THR A 401 -1.33 38.30 -29.28
N ARG A 402 -0.96 39.11 -30.28
CA ARG A 402 -1.32 40.54 -30.34
C ARG A 402 -2.83 40.77 -30.33
N ARG A 403 -3.57 39.95 -31.09
CA ARG A 403 -5.02 39.99 -31.10
C ARG A 403 -5.61 39.67 -29.73
N LEU A 404 -5.18 38.57 -29.10
CA LEU A 404 -5.66 38.17 -27.76
C LEU A 404 -5.34 39.22 -26.69
N LEU A 405 -4.16 39.84 -26.74
CA LEU A 405 -3.78 40.91 -25.81
C LEU A 405 -4.65 42.17 -25.99
N LYS A 406 -4.97 42.52 -27.24
CA LYS A 406 -5.88 43.64 -27.56
C LYS A 406 -7.31 43.35 -27.09
N GLU A 407 -7.81 42.14 -27.35
CA GLU A 407 -9.14 41.69 -26.92
C GLU A 407 -9.25 41.64 -25.38
N TYR A 408 -8.19 41.17 -24.70
CA TYR A 408 -8.09 41.15 -23.24
C TYR A 408 -8.16 42.57 -22.65
N ARG A 409 -7.30 43.49 -23.12
CA ARG A 409 -7.23 44.86 -22.59
C ARG A 409 -8.52 45.65 -22.84
N ALA A 410 -9.15 45.46 -24.00
CA ALA A 410 -10.42 46.12 -24.32
C ALA A 410 -11.58 45.62 -23.44
N GLU A 411 -11.62 44.33 -23.09
CA GLU A 411 -12.64 43.79 -22.18
C GLU A 411 -12.36 44.16 -20.71
N GLU A 412 -11.09 44.24 -20.33
CA GLU A 412 -10.63 44.73 -19.01
C GLU A 412 -11.03 46.20 -18.80
N GLU A 413 -10.82 47.06 -19.80
CA GLU A 413 -11.22 48.47 -19.75
C GLU A 413 -12.74 48.66 -19.69
N ARG A 414 -13.50 47.72 -20.28
CA ARG A 414 -14.97 47.75 -20.33
C ARG A 414 -15.65 47.19 -19.08
N THR A 415 -15.05 46.19 -18.43
CA THR A 415 -15.72 45.38 -17.40
C THR A 415 -14.90 45.13 -16.14
N GLY A 416 -13.62 45.52 -16.12
CA GLY A 416 -12.69 45.21 -15.04
C GLY A 416 -12.11 43.79 -15.08
N TYR A 417 -12.56 42.93 -16.02
CA TYR A 417 -12.16 41.52 -16.09
C TYR A 417 -11.77 41.06 -17.50
N GLY A 418 -10.50 41.21 -17.88
CA GLY A 418 -10.01 40.85 -19.22
C GLY A 418 -10.07 39.35 -19.55
N GLU A 419 -10.13 38.48 -18.54
CA GLU A 419 -10.16 37.02 -18.67
C GLU A 419 -11.38 36.52 -19.45
N ARG A 420 -12.48 37.27 -19.44
CA ARG A 420 -13.71 36.95 -20.19
C ARG A 420 -13.46 36.85 -21.70
N ALA A 421 -12.54 37.65 -22.24
CA ALA A 421 -12.19 37.64 -23.67
C ALA A 421 -11.40 36.40 -24.10
N LEU A 422 -10.86 35.62 -23.15
CA LEU A 422 -10.02 34.44 -23.42
C LEU A 422 -10.80 33.13 -23.47
N ILE A 423 -12.06 33.17 -23.05
CA ILE A 423 -12.99 32.03 -23.10
C ILE A 423 -13.48 31.91 -24.56
N PRO A 424 -13.27 30.77 -25.25
CA PRO A 424 -13.56 30.64 -26.70
C PRO A 424 -15.03 30.81 -27.12
N SER A 425 -15.96 31.01 -26.18
CA SER A 425 -17.41 30.83 -26.33
C SER A 425 -18.17 31.93 -27.10
N LEU A 426 -17.51 32.72 -27.94
CA LEU A 426 -18.17 33.67 -28.86
C LEU A 426 -17.86 33.40 -30.33
N ARG A 427 -17.52 32.15 -30.69
CA ARG A 427 -17.42 31.72 -32.09
C ARG A 427 -18.40 30.59 -32.35
N PRO A 428 -19.26 30.69 -33.37
CA PRO A 428 -20.06 29.55 -33.79
C PRO A 428 -19.11 28.44 -34.26
N ASP A 429 -19.28 27.23 -33.72
CA ASP A 429 -18.62 26.04 -34.26
C ASP A 429 -18.97 25.94 -35.74
N ARG A 430 -17.97 25.64 -36.58
CA ARG A 430 -18.24 25.31 -37.99
C ARG A 430 -19.18 24.12 -38.01
N ALA A 431 -20.28 24.25 -38.74
CA ALA A 431 -21.28 23.20 -38.89
C ALA A 431 -20.60 21.84 -39.19
N PRO A 432 -21.03 20.76 -38.53
CA PRO A 432 -20.42 19.43 -38.70
C PRO A 432 -20.43 19.03 -40.17
N LYS A 433 -19.27 18.58 -40.67
CA LYS A 433 -19.02 18.33 -42.09
C LYS A 433 -19.68 17.03 -42.62
N PHE A 434 -20.19 16.19 -41.74
CA PHE A 434 -20.84 14.91 -42.02
C PHE A 434 -22.08 14.81 -41.12
N THR A 435 -23.11 14.10 -41.57
CA THR A 435 -24.32 13.85 -40.81
C THR A 435 -24.05 12.94 -39.61
N GLU A 436 -24.94 13.00 -38.62
CA GLU A 436 -24.91 12.09 -37.47
C GLU A 436 -25.02 10.62 -37.90
N ARG A 437 -25.73 10.36 -39.00
CA ARG A 437 -25.91 9.01 -39.56
C ARG A 437 -24.60 8.43 -40.09
N SER A 438 -23.86 9.18 -40.91
CA SER A 438 -22.55 8.76 -41.43
C SER A 438 -21.54 8.53 -40.29
N ILE A 439 -21.59 9.37 -39.26
CA ILE A 439 -20.79 9.24 -38.05
C ILE A 439 -21.13 7.98 -37.26
N ALA A 440 -22.42 7.68 -37.08
CA ALA A 440 -22.88 6.50 -36.35
C ALA A 440 -22.45 5.19 -37.04
N ILE A 441 -22.52 5.13 -38.37
CA ILE A 441 -22.08 3.97 -39.16
C ILE A 441 -20.56 3.80 -39.04
N ALA A 442 -19.79 4.89 -39.15
CA ALA A 442 -18.33 4.80 -38.96
C ALA A 442 -17.96 4.28 -37.55
N ASP A 443 -18.63 4.78 -36.51
CA ASP A 443 -18.38 4.35 -35.12
C ASP A 443 -18.82 2.91 -34.85
N SER A 444 -19.90 2.44 -35.46
CA SER A 444 -20.37 1.05 -35.33
C SER A 444 -19.38 0.07 -35.96
N PHE A 445 -18.84 0.39 -37.15
CA PHE A 445 -17.82 -0.43 -37.80
C PHE A 445 -16.49 -0.42 -37.05
N LEU A 446 -16.09 0.73 -36.49
CA LEU A 446 -14.93 0.80 -35.62
C LEU A 446 -15.10 -0.10 -34.39
N ARG A 447 -16.27 -0.13 -33.76
CA ARG A 447 -16.55 -1.05 -32.63
C ARG A 447 -16.56 -2.53 -33.06
N LYS A 448 -17.23 -2.85 -34.17
CA LYS A 448 -17.47 -4.24 -34.62
C LYS A 448 -16.26 -4.88 -35.30
N HIS A 449 -15.40 -4.10 -35.95
CA HIS A 449 -14.30 -4.62 -36.77
C HIS A 449 -12.91 -4.12 -36.36
N TYR A 450 -12.76 -2.89 -35.86
CA TYR A 450 -11.44 -2.35 -35.48
C TYR A 450 -11.07 -2.57 -34.00
N LEU A 451 -12.04 -2.39 -33.10
CA LEU A 451 -11.86 -2.48 -31.64
C LEU A 451 -12.24 -3.86 -31.10
N LYS A 452 -11.72 -4.92 -31.73
CA LYS A 452 -11.87 -6.31 -31.29
C LYS A 452 -10.55 -7.07 -31.35
N GLU A 453 -10.51 -8.23 -30.71
CA GLU A 453 -9.30 -9.07 -30.55
C GLU A 453 -8.64 -9.45 -31.88
N SER A 454 -9.42 -9.64 -32.95
CA SER A 454 -8.90 -10.02 -34.27
C SER A 454 -8.11 -8.92 -34.99
N ALA A 455 -7.96 -7.72 -34.41
CA ALA A 455 -6.94 -6.73 -34.78
C ALA A 455 -6.92 -6.27 -36.25
N SER A 456 -8.08 -6.20 -36.94
CA SER A 456 -8.15 -5.80 -38.35
C SER A 456 -7.54 -4.41 -38.61
N SER A 457 -6.85 -4.26 -39.75
CA SER A 457 -6.21 -3.00 -40.12
C SER A 457 -7.24 -1.89 -40.37
N ALA A 458 -6.89 -0.64 -40.04
CA ALA A 458 -7.79 0.50 -40.20
C ALA A 458 -8.28 0.67 -41.65
N ILE A 459 -7.42 0.33 -42.62
CA ILE A 459 -7.75 0.36 -44.05
C ILE A 459 -8.78 -0.71 -44.43
N HIS A 460 -8.73 -1.89 -43.82
CA HIS A 460 -9.72 -2.94 -44.05
C HIS A 460 -11.10 -2.54 -43.52
N VAL A 461 -11.15 -1.93 -42.31
CA VAL A 461 -12.40 -1.46 -41.72
C VAL A 461 -13.00 -0.28 -42.50
N TYR A 462 -12.16 0.61 -43.03
CA TYR A 462 -12.61 1.68 -43.93
C TYR A 462 -13.29 1.13 -45.20
N ARG A 463 -12.75 0.06 -45.81
CA ARG A 463 -13.35 -0.57 -46.99
C ARG A 463 -14.73 -1.15 -46.69
N LEU A 464 -14.89 -1.79 -45.52
CA LEU A 464 -16.18 -2.32 -45.08
C LEU A 464 -17.21 -1.21 -44.81
N TYR A 465 -16.79 -0.11 -44.17
CA TYR A 465 -17.62 1.09 -43.99
C TYR A 465 -18.07 1.66 -45.34
N TRP A 466 -17.13 1.81 -46.29
CA TRP A 466 -17.41 2.37 -47.62
C TRP A 466 -18.42 1.54 -48.41
N ASP A 467 -18.27 0.20 -48.38
CA ASP A 467 -19.21 -0.72 -49.03
C ASP A 467 -20.62 -0.63 -48.42
N GLN A 468 -20.71 -0.54 -47.08
CA GLN A 468 -21.98 -0.36 -46.39
C GLN A 468 -22.65 0.98 -46.73
N CYS A 469 -21.89 2.07 -46.78
CA CYS A 469 -22.43 3.38 -47.13
C CYS A 469 -23.00 3.42 -48.56
N ARG A 470 -22.44 2.64 -49.49
CA ARG A 470 -22.99 2.46 -50.83
C ARG A 470 -24.28 1.65 -50.83
N LYS A 471 -24.34 0.56 -50.06
CA LYS A 471 -25.54 -0.27 -49.91
C LYS A 471 -26.72 0.49 -49.29
N GLU A 472 -26.43 1.43 -48.39
CA GLU A 472 -27.44 2.30 -47.76
C GLU A 472 -27.74 3.59 -48.55
N SER A 473 -27.18 3.75 -49.76
CA SER A 473 -27.40 4.91 -50.64
C SER A 473 -27.13 6.27 -49.99
N LEU A 474 -26.08 6.36 -49.16
CA LEU A 474 -25.67 7.65 -48.57
C LEU A 474 -25.16 8.61 -49.65
N PRO A 475 -25.49 9.91 -49.57
CA PRO A 475 -24.98 10.90 -50.51
C PRO A 475 -23.45 10.93 -50.51
N ALA A 476 -22.82 11.02 -51.68
CA ALA A 476 -21.36 10.95 -51.82
C ALA A 476 -20.60 12.00 -50.99
N HIS A 477 -21.20 13.17 -50.77
CA HIS A 477 -20.63 14.24 -49.94
C HIS A 477 -20.66 13.92 -48.43
N ASP A 478 -21.47 12.96 -48.01
CA ASP A 478 -21.64 12.54 -46.62
C ASP A 478 -20.81 11.30 -46.25
N ILE A 479 -20.25 10.61 -47.25
CA ILE A 479 -19.34 9.48 -47.03
C ILE A 479 -17.96 10.01 -46.62
N MET A 480 -17.44 9.54 -45.47
CA MET A 480 -16.13 9.96 -44.99
C MET A 480 -15.02 9.51 -45.93
N SER A 481 -14.10 10.41 -46.26
CA SER A 481 -12.86 10.02 -46.95
C SER A 481 -11.96 9.17 -46.07
N SER A 482 -11.08 8.36 -46.68
CA SER A 482 -10.07 7.56 -45.96
C SER A 482 -9.29 8.39 -44.95
N ARG A 483 -8.91 9.63 -45.30
CA ARG A 483 -8.20 10.54 -44.39
C ARG A 483 -9.06 11.00 -43.21
N ALA A 484 -10.35 11.27 -43.43
CA ALA A 484 -11.28 11.62 -42.34
C ALA A 484 -11.51 10.42 -41.41
N PHE A 485 -11.67 9.22 -41.97
CA PHE A 485 -11.81 7.97 -41.22
C PHE A 485 -10.57 7.67 -40.37
N HIS A 486 -9.35 7.78 -40.93
CA HIS A 486 -8.11 7.57 -40.19
C HIS A 486 -7.88 8.63 -39.09
N ARG A 487 -8.29 9.90 -39.31
CA ARG A 487 -8.30 10.90 -38.22
C ARG A 487 -9.25 10.50 -37.10
N ARG A 488 -10.39 9.88 -37.41
CA ARG A 488 -11.34 9.38 -36.41
C ARG A 488 -10.76 8.20 -35.62
N VAL A 489 -10.05 7.29 -36.28
CA VAL A 489 -9.26 6.23 -35.63
C VAL A 489 -8.18 6.82 -34.70
N ALA A 490 -7.49 7.87 -35.14
CA ALA A 490 -6.46 8.55 -34.35
C ALA A 490 -7.02 9.26 -33.10
N LYS A 491 -8.29 9.68 -33.11
CA LYS A 491 -8.98 10.24 -31.93
C LYS A 491 -9.28 9.20 -30.84
N ILE A 492 -9.28 7.90 -31.18
CA ILE A 492 -9.42 6.84 -30.17
C ILE A 492 -8.09 6.77 -29.40
N THR A 493 -8.15 6.87 -28.07
CA THR A 493 -6.97 6.81 -27.22
C THR A 493 -6.23 5.47 -27.37
N GLU A 494 -4.90 5.49 -27.35
CA GLU A 494 -4.08 4.26 -27.39
C GLU A 494 -4.42 3.31 -26.25
N PHE A 495 -4.80 3.84 -25.08
CA PHE A 495 -5.35 3.06 -23.98
C PHE A 495 -6.59 2.25 -24.40
N LYS A 496 -7.60 2.90 -24.99
CA LYS A 496 -8.84 2.24 -25.40
C LYS A 496 -8.59 1.23 -26.53
N LYS A 497 -7.69 1.53 -27.47
CA LYS A 497 -7.28 0.59 -28.53
C LYS A 497 -6.64 -0.67 -27.93
N ALA A 498 -5.63 -0.49 -27.07
CA ALA A 498 -4.92 -1.61 -26.46
C ALA A 498 -5.82 -2.42 -25.52
N TYR A 499 -6.73 -1.78 -24.79
CA TYR A 499 -7.67 -2.46 -23.89
C TYR A 499 -8.61 -3.39 -24.65
N LEU A 500 -9.21 -2.92 -25.74
CA LEU A 500 -10.19 -3.67 -26.51
C LEU A 500 -9.55 -4.70 -27.45
N ARG A 501 -8.29 -4.52 -27.84
CA ARG A 501 -7.58 -5.45 -28.76
C ARG A 501 -6.72 -6.50 -28.06
N TYR A 502 -6.07 -6.12 -26.96
CA TYR A 502 -5.04 -6.93 -26.30
C TYR A 502 -5.30 -7.07 -24.80
N GLY A 503 -6.46 -6.64 -24.33
CA GLY A 503 -6.87 -6.71 -22.94
C GLY A 503 -6.24 -5.66 -22.02
N ARG A 504 -6.65 -5.71 -20.74
CA ARG A 504 -6.30 -4.73 -19.71
C ARG A 504 -4.79 -4.55 -19.51
N ARG A 505 -3.99 -5.63 -19.58
CA ARG A 505 -2.54 -5.58 -19.32
C ARG A 505 -1.79 -4.74 -20.35
N ALA A 506 -2.07 -4.93 -21.64
CA ALA A 506 -1.45 -4.15 -22.71
C ALA A 506 -1.86 -2.66 -22.66
N ALA A 507 -3.09 -2.38 -22.23
CA ALA A 507 -3.60 -1.02 -22.08
C ALA A 507 -2.90 -0.21 -20.99
N ILE A 508 -2.48 -0.85 -19.90
CA ILE A 508 -1.84 -0.18 -18.75
C ILE A 508 -0.61 0.64 -19.17
N ARG A 509 0.15 0.19 -20.18
CA ARG A 509 1.30 0.93 -20.72
C ARG A 509 0.94 2.31 -21.26
N PHE A 510 -0.30 2.49 -21.73
CA PHE A 510 -0.82 3.73 -22.30
C PHE A 510 -1.71 4.52 -21.33
N SER A 511 -1.91 4.03 -20.10
CA SER A 511 -2.58 4.83 -19.07
C SER A 511 -1.71 6.04 -18.73
N PRO A 512 -2.28 7.24 -18.48
CA PRO A 512 -1.51 8.29 -17.84
C PRO A 512 -0.88 7.73 -16.55
N PRO A 513 0.31 8.20 -16.13
CA PRO A 513 0.83 7.90 -14.81
C PRO A 513 -0.30 8.18 -13.82
N ARG A 514 -0.67 7.18 -12.99
CA ARG A 514 -1.58 7.48 -11.89
C ARG A 514 -0.81 8.45 -11.01
N VAL A 515 -1.27 9.70 -10.94
CA VAL A 515 -0.90 10.59 -9.85
C VAL A 515 -1.56 9.98 -8.62
N PHE A 516 -0.86 9.05 -7.97
CA PHE A 516 -1.28 8.59 -6.66
C PHE A 516 -1.05 9.77 -5.73
N LEU A 517 -2.15 10.38 -5.26
CA LEU A 517 -2.14 11.06 -3.97
C LEU A 517 -1.93 9.96 -2.91
N SER A 518 -0.68 9.54 -2.77
CA SER A 518 -0.29 8.65 -1.69
C SER A 518 -0.22 9.49 -0.42
N LEU A 519 -1.01 9.12 0.59
CA LEU A 519 -0.98 9.76 1.90
C LEU A 519 0.42 9.69 2.54
N LEU A 520 1.23 8.71 2.12
CA LEU A 520 2.59 8.48 2.61
C LEU A 520 3.67 9.20 1.79
N GLY A 521 3.28 10.12 0.89
CA GLY A 521 4.22 10.80 0.00
C GLY A 521 4.63 9.93 -1.19
N ASN A 522 5.89 10.02 -1.61
CA ASN A 522 6.39 9.31 -2.79
C ASN A 522 6.27 7.78 -2.62
N PRO A 523 5.61 7.04 -3.55
CA PRO A 523 5.53 5.58 -3.48
C PRO A 523 6.87 4.85 -3.44
N ASN A 524 7.92 5.47 -4.01
CA ASN A 524 9.30 4.97 -3.99
C ASN A 524 10.06 5.37 -2.71
N GLY A 525 9.38 5.92 -1.70
CA GLY A 525 10.02 6.41 -0.48
C GLY A 525 10.44 7.88 -0.57
N CYS A 526 10.60 8.50 0.59
CA CYS A 526 10.91 9.92 0.75
C CYS A 526 12.39 10.19 1.06
N GLY A 527 13.26 9.19 0.89
CA GLY A 527 14.70 9.29 1.07
C GLY A 527 15.40 7.94 0.83
N PRO A 528 16.74 7.94 0.78
CA PRO A 528 17.55 6.74 0.72
C PRO A 528 17.19 5.76 1.85
N TRP A 529 17.29 4.46 1.61
CA TRP A 529 16.94 3.37 2.52
C TRP A 529 15.45 3.25 2.89
N ALA A 530 14.58 4.16 2.44
CA ALA A 530 13.15 4.09 2.78
C ALA A 530 12.47 2.89 2.12
N VAL A 531 12.79 2.65 0.84
CA VAL A 531 12.22 1.57 0.02
C VAL A 531 13.28 1.04 -0.93
N ALA A 532 13.47 -0.28 -0.95
CA ALA A 532 14.27 -0.94 -1.98
C ALA A 532 13.44 -1.98 -2.75
N HIS A 533 13.76 -2.16 -4.02
CA HIS A 533 13.19 -3.21 -4.86
C HIS A 533 14.15 -4.39 -4.97
N ILE A 534 13.62 -5.60 -4.87
CA ILE A 534 14.33 -6.84 -5.18
C ILE A 534 13.63 -7.53 -6.35
N ASP A 535 14.44 -8.04 -7.27
CA ASP A 535 13.98 -8.81 -8.41
C ASP A 535 15.09 -9.79 -8.85
N HIS A 536 14.67 -10.83 -9.57
CA HIS A 536 15.55 -11.84 -10.12
C HIS A 536 15.50 -11.78 -11.65
N THR A 537 16.65 -11.83 -12.31
CA THR A 537 16.72 -11.84 -13.78
C THR A 537 17.80 -12.77 -14.27
N LEU A 538 17.57 -13.40 -15.43
CA LEU A 538 18.57 -14.25 -16.07
C LEU A 538 19.58 -13.36 -16.78
N LEU A 539 20.86 -13.52 -16.47
CA LEU A 539 21.91 -12.70 -17.07
C LEU A 539 21.98 -12.96 -18.59
N ASP A 540 22.10 -11.90 -19.38
CA ASP A 540 22.29 -11.99 -20.84
C ASP A 540 23.78 -12.32 -21.19
N LEU A 541 24.42 -13.20 -20.42
CA LEU A 541 25.82 -13.61 -20.53
C LEU A 541 25.98 -15.10 -20.24
N GLU A 542 26.76 -15.80 -21.05
CA GLU A 542 27.18 -17.19 -20.79
C GLU A 542 28.42 -17.21 -19.87
N VAL A 543 28.36 -17.98 -18.78
CA VAL A 543 29.41 -18.05 -17.75
C VAL A 543 29.66 -19.52 -17.40
N GLU A 544 30.92 -19.90 -17.17
CA GLU A 544 31.28 -21.25 -16.73
C GLU A 544 30.67 -21.53 -15.35
N ASN A 545 29.76 -22.50 -15.27
CA ASN A 545 29.23 -22.99 -14.01
C ASN A 545 30.29 -23.86 -13.31
N PRO A 546 30.78 -23.48 -12.11
CA PRO A 546 31.80 -24.25 -11.40
C PRO A 546 31.38 -25.69 -11.04
N SER A 547 30.08 -25.94 -10.91
CA SER A 547 29.55 -27.24 -10.49
C SER A 547 29.47 -28.24 -11.65
N THR A 548 29.24 -27.76 -12.87
CA THR A 548 29.06 -28.62 -14.06
C THR A 548 30.20 -28.49 -15.07
N GLY A 549 31.01 -27.43 -14.97
CA GLY A 549 32.04 -27.08 -15.96
C GLY A 549 31.48 -26.56 -17.29
N MET A 550 30.16 -26.39 -17.41
CA MET A 550 29.51 -25.97 -18.65
C MET A 550 29.25 -24.46 -18.67
N PHE A 551 29.30 -23.86 -19.86
CA PHE A 551 28.84 -22.49 -20.07
C PHE A 551 27.31 -22.43 -20.12
N GLU A 552 26.74 -21.73 -19.17
CA GLU A 552 25.32 -21.46 -19.09
C GLU A 552 25.07 -20.05 -18.52
N ARG A 553 23.81 -19.61 -18.60
CA ARG A 553 23.42 -18.28 -18.14
C ARG A 553 23.11 -18.31 -16.65
N PRO A 554 23.84 -17.57 -15.80
CA PRO A 554 23.51 -17.49 -14.39
C PRO A 554 22.30 -16.58 -14.16
N TRP A 555 21.64 -16.78 -13.04
CA TRP A 555 20.68 -15.83 -12.50
C TRP A 555 21.38 -14.74 -11.70
N VAL A 556 20.75 -13.58 -11.68
CA VAL A 556 21.18 -12.40 -10.95
C VAL A 556 20.04 -11.87 -10.10
N SER A 557 20.35 -11.47 -8.88
CA SER A 557 19.44 -10.75 -8.00
C SER A 557 20.09 -9.46 -7.55
N GLY A 558 19.32 -8.38 -7.61
CA GLY A 558 19.75 -7.07 -7.18
C GLY A 558 18.77 -6.51 -6.17
N MET A 559 19.31 -5.81 -5.16
CA MET A 559 18.54 -4.94 -4.29
C MET A 559 18.84 -3.49 -4.68
N VAL A 560 17.85 -2.74 -5.12
CA VAL A 560 18.02 -1.38 -5.63
C VAL A 560 17.21 -0.40 -4.82
N ASP A 561 17.86 0.64 -4.30
CA ASP A 561 17.19 1.74 -3.60
C ASP A 561 16.26 2.50 -4.56
N ALA A 562 15.01 2.72 -4.16
CA ALA A 562 14.00 3.29 -5.04
C ALA A 562 14.08 4.83 -5.16
N TYR A 563 14.79 5.49 -4.23
CA TYR A 563 14.92 6.94 -4.17
C TYR A 563 16.10 7.42 -5.01
N ASP A 564 17.29 6.88 -4.77
CA ASP A 564 18.54 7.30 -5.45
C ASP A 564 18.98 6.31 -6.56
N GLY A 565 18.44 5.10 -6.58
CA GLY A 565 18.77 4.07 -7.56
C GLY A 565 20.14 3.40 -7.35
N ARG A 566 20.75 3.52 -6.16
CA ARG A 566 21.93 2.72 -5.81
C ARG A 566 21.60 1.24 -5.78
N ILE A 567 22.57 0.42 -6.18
CA ILE A 567 22.50 -1.03 -6.04
C ILE A 567 23.08 -1.36 -4.67
N LEU A 568 22.22 -1.70 -3.71
CA LEU A 568 22.57 -1.95 -2.31
C LEU A 568 23.15 -3.36 -2.08
N ALA A 569 22.78 -4.31 -2.93
CA ALA A 569 23.28 -5.69 -2.88
C ALA A 569 23.13 -6.37 -4.24
N PHE A 570 23.99 -7.35 -4.52
CA PHE A 570 24.02 -8.03 -5.81
C PHE A 570 24.58 -9.45 -5.70
N ILE A 571 23.82 -10.45 -6.17
CA ILE A 571 24.21 -11.86 -6.14
C ILE A 571 24.01 -12.53 -7.49
N VAL A 572 24.93 -13.44 -7.81
CA VAL A 572 24.93 -14.26 -9.03
C VAL A 572 25.01 -15.74 -8.64
N TRP A 573 24.15 -16.57 -9.22
CA TRP A 573 24.13 -18.01 -8.96
C TRP A 573 23.64 -18.80 -10.18
N PHE A 574 23.77 -20.12 -10.11
CA PHE A 574 23.24 -21.05 -11.10
C PHE A 574 22.10 -21.89 -10.51
N GLY A 575 21.13 -22.27 -11.33
CA GLY A 575 19.97 -23.08 -10.91
C GLY A 575 18.68 -22.27 -10.76
N SER A 576 17.74 -22.80 -9.96
CA SER A 576 16.42 -22.19 -9.77
C SER A 576 16.42 -21.15 -8.64
N CYS A 577 15.56 -20.13 -8.75
CA CYS A 577 15.34 -19.15 -7.68
C CYS A 577 14.76 -19.85 -6.45
N ASN A 578 15.34 -19.61 -5.28
CA ASN A 578 14.88 -20.17 -4.02
C ASN A 578 15.05 -19.16 -2.87
N THR A 579 14.53 -19.52 -1.70
CA THR A 579 14.54 -18.68 -0.51
C THR A 579 15.94 -18.37 0.02
N GLU A 580 16.91 -19.27 -0.12
CA GLU A 580 18.29 -19.06 0.35
C GLU A 580 18.98 -17.94 -0.41
N ILE A 581 18.73 -17.81 -1.72
CA ILE A 581 19.27 -16.69 -2.53
C ILE A 581 18.79 -15.34 -2.03
N VAL A 582 17.54 -15.25 -1.57
CA VAL A 582 17.01 -14.01 -0.98
C VAL A 582 17.71 -13.71 0.35
N PHE A 583 18.00 -14.72 1.17
CA PHE A 583 18.79 -14.54 2.38
C PHE A 583 20.22 -14.11 2.09
N ASP A 584 20.88 -14.74 1.10
CA ASP A 584 22.22 -14.36 0.66
C ASP A 584 22.23 -12.88 0.27
N LEU A 585 21.23 -12.40 -0.48
CA LEU A 585 21.14 -11.01 -0.93
C LEU A 585 20.95 -10.03 0.24
N ILE A 586 20.13 -10.42 1.22
CA ILE A 586 19.93 -9.64 2.45
C ILE A 586 21.24 -9.57 3.24
N GLU A 587 21.96 -10.69 3.37
CA GLU A 587 23.25 -10.75 4.05
C GLU A 587 24.34 -9.96 3.32
N ASP A 588 24.38 -9.99 1.98
CA ASP A 588 25.28 -9.15 1.17
C ASP A 588 25.01 -7.66 1.40
N CYS A 589 23.74 -7.24 1.49
CA CYS A 589 23.38 -5.86 1.82
C CYS A 589 23.91 -5.45 3.21
N VAL A 590 23.69 -6.31 4.22
CA VAL A 590 24.16 -6.07 5.59
C VAL A 590 25.68 -6.11 5.66
N ALA A 591 26.36 -7.00 4.93
CA ALA A 591 27.81 -7.06 4.90
C ALA A 591 28.44 -5.80 4.29
N ARG A 592 27.82 -5.25 3.23
CA ARG A 592 28.28 -4.03 2.56
C ARG A 592 28.03 -2.77 3.38
N HIS A 593 26.90 -2.69 4.08
CA HIS A 593 26.40 -1.42 4.63
C HIS A 593 26.09 -1.44 6.13
N GLY A 594 26.02 -2.60 6.77
CA GLY A 594 25.55 -2.77 8.15
C GLY A 594 24.04 -2.54 8.34
N THR A 595 23.32 -2.22 7.25
CA THR A 595 21.94 -1.74 7.27
C THR A 595 21.07 -2.40 6.21
N LEU A 596 19.76 -2.40 6.46
CA LEU A 596 18.73 -2.77 5.50
C LEU A 596 17.73 -1.62 5.30
N PRO A 597 17.02 -1.60 4.16
CA PRO A 597 15.95 -0.63 3.94
C PRO A 597 14.74 -0.91 4.84
N MET A 598 13.96 0.12 5.19
CA MET A 598 12.76 -0.04 6.02
C MET A 598 11.69 -0.93 5.38
N ARG A 599 11.63 -0.89 4.04
CA ARG A 599 10.66 -1.64 3.24
C ARG A 599 11.32 -2.25 2.02
N ILE A 600 11.06 -3.54 1.81
CA ILE A 600 11.49 -4.28 0.63
C ILE A 600 10.28 -4.53 -0.26
N VAL A 601 10.41 -4.24 -1.55
CA VAL A 601 9.36 -4.42 -2.57
C VAL A 601 9.78 -5.54 -3.53
N CYS A 602 8.94 -6.56 -3.68
CA CYS A 602 9.22 -7.71 -4.55
C CYS A 602 7.97 -8.12 -5.36
N ASP A 603 8.10 -9.11 -6.24
CA ASP A 603 6.94 -9.75 -6.87
C ASP A 603 6.31 -10.85 -5.99
N TRP A 604 5.32 -11.55 -6.53
CA TRP A 604 4.63 -12.66 -5.85
C TRP A 604 5.35 -14.01 -5.99
N GLY A 605 6.67 -14.01 -6.25
CA GLY A 605 7.51 -15.22 -6.30
C GLY A 605 7.35 -16.11 -5.06
N ALA A 606 7.52 -17.42 -5.24
CA ALA A 606 7.37 -18.38 -4.13
C ALA A 606 8.48 -18.25 -3.08
N ASP A 607 9.68 -17.90 -3.53
CA ASP A 607 10.85 -17.48 -2.75
C ASP A 607 10.51 -16.37 -1.74
N PHE A 608 9.93 -15.25 -2.19
CA PHE A 608 9.54 -14.12 -1.35
C PHE A 608 8.30 -14.37 -0.49
N ARG A 609 7.49 -15.38 -0.85
CA ARG A 609 6.29 -15.77 -0.09
C ARG A 609 6.56 -16.85 0.95
N SER A 610 7.80 -17.30 1.09
CA SER A 610 8.17 -18.22 2.17
C SER A 610 7.88 -17.58 3.54
N THR A 611 7.40 -18.40 4.48
CA THR A 611 7.22 -17.96 5.89
C THR A 611 8.55 -17.57 6.52
N ALA A 612 9.64 -18.19 6.06
CA ALA A 612 11.00 -17.90 6.50
C ALA A 612 11.39 -16.43 6.27
N ILE A 613 11.31 -15.96 5.02
CA ILE A 613 11.66 -14.57 4.67
C ILE A 613 10.73 -13.58 5.35
N GLN A 614 9.42 -13.86 5.36
CA GLN A 614 8.45 -12.98 6.04
C GLN A 614 8.76 -12.84 7.54
N THR A 615 9.10 -13.94 8.21
CA THR A 615 9.44 -13.93 9.64
C THR A 615 10.77 -13.24 9.91
N ALA A 616 11.79 -13.51 9.08
CA ALA A 616 13.11 -12.93 9.21
C ALA A 616 13.09 -11.40 9.05
N LEU A 617 12.44 -10.91 7.97
CA LEU A 617 12.27 -9.48 7.73
C LEU A 617 11.46 -8.82 8.85
N ALA A 618 10.39 -9.46 9.31
CA ALA A 618 9.59 -8.93 10.42
C ALA A 618 10.41 -8.78 11.72
N ARG A 619 11.26 -9.76 12.05
CA ARG A 619 12.18 -9.68 13.20
C ARG A 619 13.21 -8.58 13.06
N ALA A 620 13.70 -8.35 11.85
CA ALA A 620 14.57 -7.20 11.55
C ALA A 620 13.82 -5.85 11.62
N GLY A 621 12.49 -5.87 11.71
CA GLY A 621 11.63 -4.68 11.69
C GLY A 621 11.44 -4.12 10.28
N ILE A 622 11.61 -4.95 9.26
CA ILE A 622 11.51 -4.60 7.84
C ILE A 622 10.14 -5.04 7.31
N SER A 623 9.43 -4.11 6.68
CA SER A 623 8.14 -4.42 6.05
C SER A 623 8.34 -4.99 4.65
N LEU A 624 7.65 -6.08 4.32
CA LEU A 624 7.70 -6.68 2.99
C LEU A 624 6.47 -6.24 2.19
N ARG A 625 6.67 -5.79 0.95
CA ARG A 625 5.60 -5.32 0.06
C ARG A 625 5.62 -6.09 -1.24
N TYR A 626 4.47 -6.65 -1.60
CA TYR A 626 4.25 -7.31 -2.88
C TYR A 626 3.62 -6.33 -3.88
N ARG A 627 4.24 -6.23 -5.06
CA ARG A 627 3.72 -5.47 -6.21
C ARG A 627 2.35 -6.00 -6.65
N PRO A 628 1.45 -5.19 -7.25
CA PRO A 628 0.15 -5.65 -7.69
C PRO A 628 0.33 -6.61 -8.89
N LYS A 629 -0.48 -7.67 -8.96
CA LYS A 629 -0.36 -8.65 -10.05
C LYS A 629 -0.71 -8.02 -11.39
N GLY A 630 0.24 -8.00 -12.32
CA GLY A 630 0.02 -7.60 -13.71
C GLY A 630 0.03 -6.08 -13.98
N THR A 631 0.66 -5.29 -13.10
CA THR A 631 0.98 -3.88 -13.36
C THR A 631 2.48 -3.70 -13.65
N PRO A 632 2.89 -3.46 -14.91
CA PRO A 632 4.32 -3.40 -15.26
C PRO A 632 5.10 -2.27 -14.58
N ARG A 633 4.43 -1.19 -14.14
CA ARG A 633 5.11 0.04 -13.70
C ARG A 633 5.64 0.01 -12.26
N SER A 634 5.23 -0.96 -11.45
CA SER A 634 5.63 -1.04 -10.03
C SER A 634 7.05 -1.58 -9.82
N GLY A 635 7.76 -1.99 -10.87
CA GLY A 635 9.15 -2.45 -10.84
C GLY A 635 10.17 -1.47 -11.44
N ALA A 636 9.76 -0.24 -11.76
CA ALA A 636 10.57 0.67 -12.57
C ALA A 636 12.01 0.93 -12.05
N PRO A 637 12.26 1.10 -10.74
CA PRO A 637 13.62 1.35 -10.24
C PRO A 637 14.60 0.21 -10.57
N ILE A 638 14.23 -1.03 -10.23
CA ILE A 638 15.08 -2.20 -10.48
C ILE A 638 15.15 -2.56 -11.96
N GLU A 639 14.06 -2.42 -12.71
CA GLU A 639 14.07 -2.60 -14.17
C GLU A 639 15.02 -1.61 -14.85
N THR A 640 15.06 -0.36 -14.38
CA THR A 640 15.95 0.67 -14.90
C THR A 640 17.41 0.33 -14.61
N ALA A 641 17.72 -0.07 -13.36
CA ALA A 641 19.06 -0.49 -12.97
C ALA A 641 19.54 -1.70 -13.78
N PHE A 642 18.72 -2.75 -13.91
CA PHE A 642 19.07 -3.92 -14.72
C PHE A 642 19.20 -3.61 -16.21
N ASN A 643 18.36 -2.73 -16.76
CA ASN A 643 18.51 -2.31 -18.16
C ASN A 643 19.81 -1.53 -18.38
N SER A 644 20.20 -0.67 -17.42
CA SER A 644 21.47 0.05 -17.45
C SER A 644 22.65 -0.92 -17.37
N PHE A 645 22.61 -1.86 -16.42
CA PHE A 645 23.61 -2.91 -16.25
C PHE A 645 23.78 -3.75 -17.51
N ASN A 646 22.68 -4.23 -18.09
CA ASN A 646 22.73 -5.01 -19.32
C ASN A 646 23.34 -4.22 -20.49
N LYS A 647 22.97 -2.95 -20.66
CA LYS A 647 23.47 -2.11 -21.75
C LYS A 647 24.93 -1.69 -21.60
N LYS A 648 25.34 -1.28 -20.41
CA LYS A 648 26.66 -0.70 -20.16
C LYS A 648 27.73 -1.76 -19.91
N PHE A 649 27.36 -2.88 -19.29
CA PHE A 649 28.30 -3.94 -18.91
C PHE A 649 28.09 -5.19 -19.77
N VAL A 650 26.94 -5.86 -19.63
CA VAL A 650 26.74 -7.21 -20.18
C VAL A 650 26.85 -7.27 -21.71
N HIS A 651 26.22 -6.34 -22.43
CA HIS A 651 26.24 -6.31 -23.89
C HIS A 651 27.61 -6.00 -24.50
N ASN A 652 28.57 -5.55 -23.69
CA ASN A 652 29.94 -5.28 -24.11
C ASN A 652 30.91 -6.39 -23.72
N ALA A 653 30.44 -7.43 -23.01
CA ALA A 653 31.23 -8.58 -22.61
C ALA A 653 31.20 -9.69 -23.67
N GLU A 654 32.31 -10.42 -23.81
CA GLU A 654 32.37 -11.57 -24.71
C GLU A 654 31.50 -12.72 -24.20
N GLY A 655 30.82 -13.45 -25.09
CA GLY A 655 29.83 -14.47 -24.71
C GLY A 655 28.45 -13.91 -24.33
N ASN A 656 28.15 -12.64 -24.65
CA ASN A 656 26.83 -12.07 -24.40
C ASN A 656 25.75 -12.66 -25.32
N THR A 657 24.52 -12.76 -24.83
CA THR A 657 23.41 -13.41 -25.55
C THR A 657 22.54 -12.44 -26.35
N LYS A 658 23.01 -11.21 -26.62
CA LYS A 658 22.22 -10.18 -27.32
C LYS A 658 21.79 -10.64 -28.71
N ALA A 659 22.69 -11.32 -29.44
CA ALA A 659 22.42 -11.84 -30.79
C ALA A 659 21.32 -12.94 -30.78
N MET A 660 21.19 -13.69 -29.68
CA MET A 660 20.21 -14.76 -29.51
C MET A 660 18.76 -14.27 -29.36
N LYS A 661 18.51 -12.95 -29.37
CA LYS A 661 17.14 -12.40 -29.49
C LYS A 661 16.53 -12.73 -30.85
N ASN A 662 17.34 -12.96 -31.88
CA ASN A 662 16.94 -13.47 -33.19
C ASN A 662 17.80 -14.70 -33.56
N PRO A 663 17.53 -15.89 -32.98
CA PRO A 663 18.41 -17.06 -33.11
C PRO A 663 18.70 -17.48 -34.55
N ARG A 664 17.75 -17.25 -35.48
CA ARG A 664 17.86 -17.63 -36.90
C ARG A 664 18.94 -16.88 -37.67
N ASN A 665 19.41 -15.76 -37.11
CA ASN A 665 20.42 -14.89 -37.75
C ASN A 665 21.82 -15.12 -37.18
N VAL A 666 22.00 -16.06 -36.25
CA VAL A 666 23.27 -16.32 -35.57
C VAL A 666 23.91 -17.56 -36.17
N SER A 667 25.13 -17.42 -36.70
CA SER A 667 25.93 -18.56 -37.18
C SER A 667 26.58 -19.31 -36.00
N SER A 668 26.95 -20.58 -36.19
CA SER A 668 27.52 -21.42 -35.14
C SER A 668 28.81 -20.84 -34.52
N SER A 669 29.64 -20.15 -35.31
CA SER A 669 30.85 -19.48 -34.84
C SER A 669 30.57 -18.24 -33.97
N HIS A 670 29.38 -17.65 -34.10
CA HIS A 670 28.94 -16.48 -33.33
C HIS A 670 27.95 -16.87 -32.22
N ASN A 671 27.83 -18.17 -31.92
CA ASN A 671 27.03 -18.65 -30.81
C ASN A 671 27.72 -18.24 -29.49
N PRO A 672 27.02 -17.53 -28.59
CA PRO A 672 27.59 -17.07 -27.32
C PRO A 672 28.26 -18.16 -26.49
N LYS A 673 27.78 -19.42 -26.56
CA LYS A 673 28.41 -20.54 -25.85
C LYS A 673 29.82 -20.87 -26.32
N ASN A 674 30.13 -20.58 -27.59
CA ASN A 674 31.43 -20.83 -28.18
C ASN A 674 32.40 -19.66 -27.98
N THR A 675 31.87 -18.46 -27.71
CA THR A 675 32.68 -17.26 -27.44
C THR A 675 32.80 -16.95 -25.94
N ALA A 676 32.01 -17.61 -25.09
CA ALA A 676 32.05 -17.43 -23.65
C ALA A 676 33.42 -17.76 -23.04
N VAL A 677 33.97 -16.81 -22.27
CA VAL A 677 35.27 -16.93 -21.60
C VAL A 677 35.19 -16.69 -20.08
N TRP A 678 34.04 -16.28 -19.58
CA TRP A 678 33.89 -15.81 -18.21
C TRP A 678 33.77 -16.97 -17.22
N LYS A 679 34.63 -16.97 -16.20
CA LYS A 679 34.50 -17.81 -15.00
C LYS A 679 33.85 -17.00 -13.88
N LEU A 680 32.98 -17.63 -13.08
CA LEU A 680 32.25 -16.94 -12.01
C LEU A 680 33.18 -16.20 -11.03
N GLY A 681 34.29 -16.83 -10.63
CA GLY A 681 35.27 -16.22 -9.70
C GLY A 681 36.00 -14.99 -10.26
N LYS A 682 36.04 -14.81 -11.59
CA LYS A 682 36.59 -13.62 -12.25
C LYS A 682 35.53 -12.58 -12.57
N LEU A 683 34.30 -13.02 -12.81
CA LEU A 683 33.16 -12.13 -13.08
C LEU A 683 32.71 -11.38 -11.81
N LYS A 684 32.68 -12.05 -10.64
CA LYS A 684 32.18 -11.44 -9.40
C LYS A 684 32.91 -10.15 -8.99
N PRO A 685 34.26 -10.07 -8.98
CA PRO A 685 34.95 -8.82 -8.69
C PRO A 685 34.62 -7.69 -9.67
N MET A 686 34.48 -7.98 -10.97
CA MET A 686 34.10 -7.00 -11.99
C MET A 686 32.68 -6.46 -11.76
N LEU A 687 31.78 -7.32 -11.27
CA LEU A 687 30.42 -6.91 -10.91
C LEU A 687 30.41 -6.00 -9.67
N ASP A 688 31.24 -6.30 -8.67
CA ASP A 688 31.37 -5.45 -7.49
C ASP A 688 31.94 -4.07 -7.85
N GLU A 689 32.93 -4.02 -8.74
CA GLU A 689 33.46 -2.78 -9.30
C GLU A 689 32.40 -2.01 -10.11
N TYR A 690 31.61 -2.70 -10.94
CA TYR A 690 30.50 -2.07 -11.65
C TYR A 690 29.47 -1.45 -10.69
N VAL A 691 29.12 -2.14 -9.60
CA VAL A 691 28.18 -1.63 -8.60
C VAL A 691 28.73 -0.35 -7.94
N ALA A 692 30.01 -0.31 -7.60
CA ALA A 692 30.66 0.89 -7.08
C ALA A 692 30.61 2.04 -8.10
N LEU A 693 31.07 1.79 -9.33
CA LEU A 693 31.03 2.78 -10.41
C LEU A 693 29.61 3.28 -10.72
N HIS A 694 28.60 2.40 -10.67
CA HIS A 694 27.21 2.80 -10.87
C HIS A 694 26.73 3.80 -9.81
N GLY A 695 27.21 3.68 -8.58
CA GLY A 695 26.92 4.63 -7.50
C GLY A 695 27.60 5.98 -7.68
N ASP A 696 28.79 6.01 -8.26
CA ASP A 696 29.62 7.21 -8.41
C ASP A 696 29.44 7.94 -9.76
N MET A 697 28.79 7.30 -10.73
CA MET A 697 28.60 7.88 -12.06
C MET A 697 27.34 8.77 -12.10
N PRO A 698 27.47 10.06 -12.48
CA PRO A 698 26.33 10.95 -12.63
C PRO A 698 25.43 10.50 -13.79
N ARG A 699 24.14 10.84 -13.70
CA ARG A 699 23.16 10.56 -14.76
C ARG A 699 22.92 11.82 -15.58
N VAL A 700 22.26 11.66 -16.73
CA VAL A 700 21.98 12.79 -17.63
C VAL A 700 21.09 13.80 -16.89
N HIS A 701 21.66 14.97 -16.58
CA HIS A 701 21.02 16.03 -15.79
C HIS A 701 20.73 15.70 -14.30
N GLU A 702 21.39 14.70 -13.73
CA GLU A 702 21.25 14.33 -12.31
C GLU A 702 22.63 14.03 -11.69
N GLU A 703 22.77 14.29 -10.39
CA GLU A 703 23.95 13.95 -9.59
C GLU A 703 24.17 12.43 -9.50
N ALA A 704 25.37 12.02 -9.04
CA ALA A 704 25.63 10.60 -8.83
C ALA A 704 24.76 10.04 -7.68
N PRO A 705 24.28 8.78 -7.76
CA PRO A 705 23.46 8.20 -6.71
C PRO A 705 24.07 8.27 -5.29
N ASN A 706 25.40 8.12 -5.18
CA ASN A 706 26.11 8.25 -3.91
C ASN A 706 26.15 9.70 -3.39
N GLU A 707 26.25 10.69 -4.28
CA GLU A 707 26.19 12.12 -3.92
C GLU A 707 24.79 12.51 -3.43
N VAL A 708 23.74 12.06 -4.13
CA VAL A 708 22.34 12.28 -3.72
C VAL A 708 22.09 11.68 -2.33
N CYS A 709 22.58 10.46 -2.08
CA CYS A 709 22.47 9.85 -0.77
C CYS A 709 23.28 10.63 0.28
N ALA A 710 24.51 11.01 -0.02
CA ALA A 710 25.38 11.72 0.93
C ALA A 710 24.79 13.08 1.32
N ALA A 711 24.28 13.85 0.36
CA ALA A 711 23.61 15.13 0.60
C ALA A 711 22.38 14.95 1.48
N PHE A 712 21.54 13.95 1.20
CA PHE A 712 20.36 13.65 2.02
C PHE A 712 20.74 13.26 3.45
N LEU A 713 21.74 12.39 3.63
CA LEU A 713 22.17 11.95 4.95
C LEU A 713 22.85 13.08 5.74
N ALA A 714 23.55 13.99 5.07
CA ALA A 714 24.16 15.17 5.70
C ALA A 714 23.11 16.12 6.28
N GLU A 715 21.96 16.24 5.62
CA GLU A 715 20.86 17.10 6.06
C GLU A 715 19.96 16.39 7.09
N PHE A 716 19.50 15.17 6.80
CA PHE A 716 18.43 14.50 7.54
C PHE A 716 18.88 13.32 8.41
N GLY A 717 20.16 12.95 8.36
CA GLY A 717 20.69 11.80 9.09
C GLY A 717 20.17 10.45 8.58
N TYR A 718 20.36 9.39 9.37
CA TYR A 718 20.20 7.98 8.93
C TYR A 718 18.80 7.40 9.21
N HIS A 719 17.78 8.25 9.28
CA HIS A 719 16.43 7.93 9.75
C HIS A 719 15.62 6.93 8.90
N TYR A 720 16.16 6.38 7.81
CA TYR A 720 15.55 5.28 7.05
C TYR A 720 16.42 4.01 7.04
N ALA A 721 17.70 4.13 7.40
CA ALA A 721 18.62 2.99 7.41
C ALA A 721 18.39 2.14 8.66
N ARG A 722 18.01 0.87 8.47
CA ARG A 722 17.78 -0.06 9.58
C ARG A 722 19.08 -0.81 9.89
N TRP A 723 19.79 -0.36 10.92
CA TRP A 723 20.95 -1.09 11.44
C TRP A 723 20.54 -2.47 11.95
N ILE A 724 21.24 -3.49 11.45
CA ILE A 724 21.01 -4.88 11.83
C ILE A 724 22.10 -5.27 12.82
N ARG A 725 21.69 -5.61 14.05
CA ARG A 725 22.63 -6.10 15.05
C ARG A 725 23.13 -7.50 14.67
N PRO A 726 24.39 -7.85 14.99
CA PRO A 726 24.94 -9.17 14.70
C PRO A 726 24.04 -10.32 15.20
N GLU A 727 23.45 -10.20 16.38
CA GLU A 727 22.60 -11.26 16.94
C GLU A 727 21.28 -11.42 16.16
N VAL A 728 20.78 -10.34 15.56
CA VAL A 728 19.60 -10.40 14.68
C VAL A 728 19.98 -11.03 13.34
N LEU A 729 21.16 -10.68 12.81
CA LEU A 729 21.71 -11.26 11.57
C LEU A 729 21.90 -12.77 11.70
N GLU A 730 22.51 -13.24 12.80
CA GLU A 730 22.69 -14.68 13.08
C GLU A 730 21.36 -15.45 13.17
N ARG A 731 20.28 -14.76 13.56
CA ARG A 731 18.93 -15.31 13.70
C ARG A 731 18.09 -15.19 12.43
N LEU A 732 18.54 -14.48 11.38
CA LEU A 732 17.75 -14.27 10.15
C LEU A 732 17.33 -15.60 9.51
N ARG A 733 18.23 -16.58 9.46
CA ARG A 733 17.96 -17.91 8.87
C ARG A 733 17.27 -18.90 9.82
N GLN A 734 16.87 -18.46 11.02
CA GLN A 734 16.21 -19.33 12.00
C GLN A 734 14.70 -19.25 11.84
N ASN A 735 14.08 -20.35 11.44
CA ASN A 735 12.64 -20.44 11.23
C ASN A 735 11.93 -20.97 12.47
N PRO A 736 10.78 -20.40 12.86
CA PRO A 736 9.96 -20.97 13.92
C PRO A 736 9.50 -22.39 13.53
N VAL A 737 9.61 -23.32 14.47
CA VAL A 737 9.09 -24.68 14.27
C VAL A 737 7.56 -24.62 14.21
N LYS A 738 6.91 -25.52 13.45
CA LYS A 738 5.45 -25.61 13.40
C LYS A 738 4.87 -25.79 14.82
N GLY A 739 3.93 -24.93 15.20
CA GLY A 739 3.39 -24.83 16.56
C GLY A 739 4.17 -23.92 17.51
N ASN A 740 5.30 -23.35 17.08
CA ASN A 740 6.17 -22.32 17.67
C ASN A 740 6.72 -22.52 19.10
N THR A 741 6.04 -23.29 19.95
CA THR A 741 6.43 -23.55 21.33
C THR A 741 6.56 -25.04 21.63
N ARG A 742 7.41 -25.39 22.59
CA ARG A 742 7.56 -26.74 23.15
C ARG A 742 7.66 -26.63 24.66
N ILE A 743 7.17 -27.64 25.37
CA ILE A 743 7.39 -27.76 26.81
C ILE A 743 8.70 -28.52 27.00
N VAL A 744 9.59 -28.00 27.86
CA VAL A 744 10.85 -28.67 28.18
C VAL A 744 10.56 -29.89 29.06
N SER A 745 11.04 -31.07 28.64
CA SER A 745 10.83 -32.32 29.36
C SER A 745 11.57 -32.36 30.71
N ASP A 746 11.18 -33.28 31.59
CA ASP A 746 11.84 -33.52 32.88
C ASP A 746 13.33 -33.87 32.75
N LYS A 747 13.76 -34.31 31.56
CA LYS A 747 15.16 -34.63 31.24
C LYS A 747 15.96 -33.44 30.71
N GLY A 748 15.35 -32.25 30.61
CA GLY A 748 15.98 -31.07 30.01
C GLY A 748 16.10 -31.17 28.48
N THR A 749 15.17 -31.86 27.82
CA THR A 749 15.16 -32.03 26.36
C THR A 749 13.87 -31.51 25.72
N ILE A 750 13.94 -31.22 24.43
CA ILE A 750 12.78 -30.81 23.61
C ILE A 750 12.67 -31.68 22.36
N HIS A 751 11.43 -32.00 21.99
CA HIS A 751 11.13 -32.83 20.82
C HIS A 751 10.69 -31.98 19.62
N VAL A 752 11.40 -32.10 18.51
CA VAL A 752 11.16 -31.34 17.28
C VAL A 752 11.29 -32.28 16.08
N ASN A 753 10.28 -32.30 15.20
CA ASN A 753 10.31 -33.02 13.93
C ASN A 753 10.78 -34.50 14.04
N SER A 754 10.26 -35.24 15.02
CA SER A 754 10.64 -36.65 15.29
C SER A 754 12.07 -36.86 15.79
N ALA A 755 12.73 -35.82 16.33
CA ALA A 755 14.05 -35.89 16.93
C ALA A 755 14.09 -35.15 18.28
N ASP A 756 14.97 -35.61 19.18
CA ASP A 756 15.17 -35.02 20.49
C ASP A 756 16.43 -34.15 20.51
N TYR A 757 16.33 -32.99 21.13
CA TYR A 757 17.40 -32.02 21.28
C TYR A 757 17.55 -31.63 22.74
N GLY A 758 18.77 -31.25 23.13
CA GLY A 758 19.02 -30.81 24.50
C GLY A 758 20.25 -29.92 24.61
N ALA A 759 20.34 -29.28 25.77
CA ALA A 759 21.46 -28.45 26.21
C ALA A 759 21.45 -28.44 27.75
N ASP A 760 22.58 -28.23 28.39
CA ASP A 760 22.62 -28.22 29.87
C ASP A 760 21.80 -27.06 30.46
N GLU A 761 21.72 -25.96 29.73
CA GLU A 761 20.94 -24.78 30.10
C GLU A 761 19.43 -25.04 30.11
N LEU A 762 18.92 -26.01 29.35
CA LEU A 762 17.50 -26.37 29.36
C LEU A 762 17.04 -27.00 30.67
N LYS A 763 17.96 -27.56 31.47
CA LYS A 763 17.61 -28.13 32.79
C LYS A 763 17.03 -27.08 33.74
N ALA A 764 17.37 -25.79 33.55
CA ALA A 764 16.81 -24.69 34.32
C ALA A 764 15.39 -24.28 33.88
N LEU A 765 14.92 -24.79 32.73
CA LEU A 765 13.64 -24.42 32.11
C LEU A 765 12.64 -25.59 32.09
N VAL A 766 12.88 -26.66 32.85
CA VAL A 766 12.01 -27.85 32.92
C VAL A 766 10.57 -27.47 33.26
N GLY A 767 9.62 -28.01 32.49
CA GLY A 767 8.19 -27.72 32.63
C GLY A 767 7.73 -26.37 32.07
N GLN A 768 8.65 -25.52 31.61
CA GLN A 768 8.28 -24.24 30.98
C GLN A 768 8.01 -24.41 29.49
N GLU A 769 7.10 -23.58 28.98
CA GLU A 769 6.84 -23.44 27.55
C GLU A 769 7.87 -22.48 26.93
N VAL A 770 8.63 -22.98 25.97
CA VAL A 770 9.72 -22.25 25.31
C VAL A 770 9.51 -22.18 23.80
N LYS A 771 9.95 -21.08 23.18
CA LYS A 771 9.89 -20.93 21.72
C LYS A 771 11.07 -21.61 21.05
N VAL A 772 10.81 -22.35 19.98
CA VAL A 772 11.83 -23.17 19.31
C VAL A 772 11.98 -22.81 17.84
N PHE A 773 13.23 -22.66 17.41
CA PHE A 773 13.61 -22.30 16.06
C PHE A 773 14.57 -23.33 15.45
N ILE A 774 14.55 -23.44 14.13
CA ILE A 774 15.36 -24.39 13.36
C ILE A 774 15.99 -23.68 12.16
N ARG A 775 17.20 -24.07 11.76
CA ARG A 775 17.87 -23.58 10.54
C ARG A 775 17.76 -24.64 9.43
N ALA A 776 18.35 -24.36 8.26
CA ALA A 776 18.56 -25.37 7.22
C ALA A 776 19.32 -26.59 7.77
N ASP A 777 20.33 -26.34 8.61
CA ASP A 777 20.98 -27.40 9.40
C ASP A 777 20.09 -27.79 10.59
N VAL A 778 19.44 -28.94 10.46
CA VAL A 778 18.51 -29.50 11.45
C VAL A 778 19.20 -30.20 12.62
N ARG A 779 20.54 -30.27 12.66
CA ARG A 779 21.30 -30.89 13.76
C ARG A 779 21.26 -30.07 15.04
N THR A 780 20.98 -28.77 14.93
CA THR A 780 20.83 -27.85 16.06
C THR A 780 19.51 -27.12 15.96
N VAL A 781 18.77 -27.10 17.07
CA VAL A 781 17.60 -26.24 17.25
C VAL A 781 17.95 -25.15 18.26
N TYR A 782 17.26 -24.04 18.20
CA TYR A 782 17.54 -22.88 19.02
C TYR A 782 16.33 -22.57 19.89
N VAL A 783 16.54 -22.40 21.19
CA VAL A 783 15.47 -22.17 22.16
C VAL A 783 15.62 -20.79 22.76
N ASP A 784 14.58 -19.96 22.71
CA ASP A 784 14.61 -18.68 23.42
C ASP A 784 14.38 -18.90 24.92
N ASP A 785 15.36 -18.48 25.74
CA ASP A 785 15.26 -18.46 27.20
C ASP A 785 14.43 -17.25 27.63
N PRO A 786 13.21 -17.46 28.18
CA PRO A 786 12.32 -16.37 28.56
C PRO A 786 12.86 -15.53 29.74
N VAL A 787 13.77 -16.08 30.54
CA VAL A 787 14.32 -15.44 31.74
C VAL A 787 15.58 -14.66 31.39
N ARG A 788 16.55 -15.31 30.73
CA ARG A 788 17.85 -14.69 30.40
C ARG A 788 17.80 -13.84 29.13
N LYS A 789 16.72 -13.94 28.35
CA LYS A 789 16.56 -13.29 27.03
C LYS A 789 17.70 -13.63 26.05
N LEU A 790 18.31 -14.79 26.23
CA LEU A 790 19.34 -15.34 25.37
C LEU A 790 18.76 -16.55 24.63
N GLN A 791 19.45 -16.96 23.57
CA GLN A 791 19.05 -18.12 22.80
C GLN A 791 20.01 -19.27 23.07
N ILE A 792 19.46 -20.43 23.42
CA ILE A 792 20.19 -21.63 23.78
C ILE A 792 20.27 -22.55 22.56
N PRO A 793 21.47 -22.80 21.99
CA PRO A 793 21.65 -23.77 20.92
C PRO A 793 21.59 -25.20 21.49
N CYS A 794 20.58 -25.95 21.09
CA CYS A 794 20.33 -27.32 21.54
C CYS A 794 20.70 -28.30 20.43
N ARG A 795 21.67 -29.17 20.70
CA ARG A 795 22.13 -30.17 19.73
C ARG A 795 21.26 -31.41 19.75
N ALA A 796 21.16 -32.07 18.62
CA ALA A 796 20.44 -33.32 18.49
C ALA A 796 21.08 -34.42 19.37
N TYR A 797 20.24 -35.10 20.15
CA TYR A 797 20.62 -36.30 20.89
C TYR A 797 20.39 -37.56 20.07
N THR A 798 19.50 -37.52 19.08
CA THR A 798 19.18 -38.67 18.25
C THR A 798 20.40 -39.10 17.44
N ALA A 799 20.85 -40.34 17.63
CA ALA A 799 22.19 -40.80 17.22
C ALA A 799 22.51 -40.59 15.73
N ASP A 800 21.60 -40.97 14.84
CA ASP A 800 21.72 -40.79 13.39
C ASP A 800 21.76 -39.30 12.99
N LEU A 801 20.95 -38.45 13.62
CA LEU A 801 20.96 -37.01 13.34
C LEU A 801 22.22 -36.33 13.91
N LYS A 802 22.68 -36.78 15.07
CA LYS A 802 23.89 -36.29 15.74
C LYS A 802 25.16 -36.57 14.93
N HIS A 803 25.20 -37.69 14.21
CA HIS A 803 26.36 -38.15 13.45
C HIS A 803 26.27 -37.86 11.94
N ALA A 804 25.25 -37.15 11.48
CA ALA A 804 25.12 -36.76 10.08
C ALA A 804 26.30 -35.88 9.63
N ALA A 805 26.95 -36.28 8.53
CA ALA A 805 28.16 -35.64 8.02
C ALA A 805 27.86 -34.27 7.38
N SER A 806 26.68 -34.12 6.77
CA SER A 806 26.24 -32.86 6.14
C SER A 806 24.85 -32.41 6.60
N ALA A 807 24.53 -31.14 6.39
CA ALA A 807 23.20 -30.59 6.65
C ALA A 807 22.12 -31.23 5.75
N GLU A 808 22.49 -31.59 4.51
CA GLU A 808 21.59 -32.26 3.56
C GLU A 808 21.25 -33.69 4.00
N GLU A 809 22.24 -34.44 4.49
CA GLU A 809 22.04 -35.76 5.07
C GLU A 809 21.15 -35.68 6.31
N ALA A 810 21.41 -34.72 7.21
CA ALA A 810 20.58 -34.48 8.39
C ALA A 810 19.12 -34.14 8.00
N ALA A 811 18.92 -33.29 6.99
CA ALA A 811 17.59 -32.96 6.48
C ALA A 811 16.88 -34.18 5.87
N ALA A 812 17.59 -35.04 5.14
CA ALA A 812 17.06 -36.28 4.58
C ALA A 812 16.65 -37.28 5.68
N ILE A 813 17.42 -37.39 6.76
CA ILE A 813 17.09 -38.23 7.94
C ILE A 813 15.80 -37.73 8.63
N VAL A 814 15.65 -36.42 8.84
CA VAL A 814 14.41 -35.86 9.41
C VAL A 814 13.22 -36.12 8.49
N LYS A 815 13.40 -35.92 7.18
CA LYS A 815 12.34 -36.13 6.19
C LYS A 815 11.88 -37.59 6.15
N SER A 816 12.81 -38.54 6.09
CA SER A 816 12.49 -39.98 6.10
C SER A 816 11.80 -40.42 7.40
N ARG A 817 12.16 -39.83 8.54
CA ARG A 817 11.47 -40.05 9.83
C ARG A 817 10.06 -39.48 9.88
N MET A 818 9.86 -38.27 9.34
CA MET A 818 8.55 -37.65 9.23
C MET A 818 7.63 -38.48 8.32
N GLU A 819 8.15 -38.97 7.18
CA GLU A 819 7.45 -39.86 6.25
C GLU A 819 7.19 -41.25 6.85
N GLY A 820 8.13 -41.81 7.60
CA GLY A 820 7.97 -43.07 8.34
C GLY A 820 6.93 -42.99 9.48
N SER A 821 6.73 -41.81 10.06
CA SER A 821 5.65 -41.54 11.03
C SER A 821 4.27 -41.51 10.34
N TYR A 822 4.19 -40.99 9.11
CA TYR A 822 3.00 -41.08 8.25
C TYR A 822 2.64 -42.53 7.90
N GLY A 823 3.63 -43.40 7.68
CA GLY A 823 3.43 -44.83 7.42
C GLY A 823 2.76 -45.60 8.56
N ARG A 824 2.91 -45.16 9.83
CA ARG A 824 2.17 -45.73 10.97
C ARG A 824 0.69 -45.37 10.95
N ARG A 825 0.34 -44.16 10.51
CA ARG A 825 -1.05 -43.73 10.33
C ARG A 825 -1.72 -44.44 9.16
N GLN A 826 -1.05 -44.60 8.03
CA GLN A 826 -1.56 -45.42 6.91
C GLN A 826 -1.70 -46.90 7.27
N LYS A 827 -0.78 -47.48 8.06
CA LYS A 827 -0.96 -48.85 8.58
C LYS A 827 -2.12 -48.97 9.56
N ALA A 828 -2.39 -47.92 10.36
CA ALA A 828 -3.56 -47.86 11.24
C ALA A 828 -4.87 -47.66 10.46
N GLU A 829 -4.89 -46.80 9.44
CA GLU A 829 -6.04 -46.59 8.54
C GLU A 829 -6.30 -47.81 7.65
N ALA A 830 -5.27 -48.50 7.16
CA ALA A 830 -5.42 -49.76 6.44
C ALA A 830 -5.92 -50.89 7.35
N ARG A 831 -5.49 -50.93 8.61
CA ARG A 831 -6.08 -51.82 9.63
C ARG A 831 -7.53 -51.45 9.95
N MET A 832 -7.87 -50.16 9.94
CA MET A 832 -9.23 -49.69 10.18
C MET A 832 -10.15 -49.98 9.00
N SER A 833 -9.67 -49.83 7.76
CA SER A 833 -10.39 -50.25 6.55
C SER A 833 -10.54 -51.77 6.47
N SER A 834 -9.52 -52.55 6.84
CA SER A 834 -9.66 -54.01 6.87
C SER A 834 -10.57 -54.49 8.01
N PHE A 835 -10.59 -53.77 9.14
CA PHE A 835 -11.55 -53.99 10.22
C PHE A 835 -12.98 -53.59 9.80
N ALA A 836 -13.16 -52.47 9.10
CA ALA A 836 -14.45 -52.05 8.54
C ALA A 836 -14.97 -53.06 7.51
N ALA A 837 -14.11 -53.58 6.63
CA ALA A 837 -14.49 -54.64 5.69
C ALA A 837 -14.89 -55.95 6.41
N LYS A 838 -14.19 -56.31 7.49
CA LYS A 838 -14.58 -57.46 8.34
C LYS A 838 -15.90 -57.23 9.08
N MET A 839 -16.14 -56.01 9.55
CA MET A 839 -17.42 -55.62 10.17
C MET A 839 -18.57 -55.76 9.18
N VAL A 840 -18.42 -55.24 7.96
CA VAL A 840 -19.43 -55.37 6.91
C VAL A 840 -19.68 -56.84 6.55
N ALA A 841 -18.63 -57.66 6.39
CA ALA A 841 -18.78 -59.08 6.11
C ALA A 841 -19.47 -59.84 7.26
N ALA A 842 -19.15 -59.53 8.51
CA ALA A 842 -19.81 -60.11 9.68
C ALA A 842 -21.26 -59.64 9.82
N GLU A 843 -21.56 -58.40 9.42
CA GLU A 843 -22.90 -57.83 9.41
C GLU A 843 -23.76 -58.47 8.30
N GLU A 844 -23.19 -58.70 7.11
CA GLU A 844 -23.81 -59.46 6.02
C GLU A 844 -24.06 -60.93 6.41
N GLU A 845 -23.13 -61.57 7.11
CA GLU A 845 -23.29 -62.92 7.65
C GLU A 845 -24.41 -62.98 8.68
N GLN A 846 -24.49 -62.01 9.59
CA GLN A 846 -25.60 -61.92 10.54
C GLN A 846 -26.94 -61.61 9.87
N ILE A 847 -26.96 -60.79 8.82
CA ILE A 847 -28.17 -60.52 8.02
C ILE A 847 -28.60 -61.81 7.31
N ALA A 848 -27.66 -62.60 6.76
CA ALA A 848 -27.91 -63.87 6.12
C ALA A 848 -28.39 -64.95 7.11
N GLU A 849 -27.79 -65.05 8.30
CA GLU A 849 -28.24 -65.93 9.38
C GLU A 849 -29.64 -65.55 9.88
N LYS A 850 -29.92 -64.24 10.01
CA LYS A 850 -31.25 -63.74 10.39
C LYS A 850 -32.29 -63.99 9.30
N ALA A 851 -31.91 -63.90 8.02
CA ALA A 851 -32.75 -64.27 6.88
C ALA A 851 -32.98 -65.79 6.79
N ALA A 852 -31.99 -66.61 7.16
CA ALA A 852 -32.12 -68.06 7.24
C ALA A 852 -32.95 -68.52 8.45
N ALA A 853 -32.83 -67.84 9.59
CA ALA A 853 -33.66 -68.06 10.77
C ALA A 853 -35.14 -67.64 10.55
N SER A 854 -35.36 -66.63 9.70
CA SER A 854 -36.69 -66.24 9.19
C SER A 854 -37.29 -67.28 8.21
N ARG A 855 -36.45 -68.12 7.59
CA ARG A 855 -36.85 -69.25 6.74
C ARG A 855 -36.80 -70.58 7.50
N ARG A 856 -37.50 -70.68 8.63
CA ARG A 856 -37.95 -71.98 9.17
C ARG A 856 -39.42 -72.19 8.80
N PRO A 857 -39.82 -73.40 8.35
CA PRO A 857 -41.15 -73.65 7.81
C PRO A 857 -42.22 -73.59 8.91
N ALA A 858 -43.37 -72.98 8.58
CA ALA A 858 -44.61 -73.07 9.35
C ALA A 858 -45.11 -74.54 9.38
N PRO A 859 -45.84 -74.95 10.43
CA PRO A 859 -46.18 -76.35 10.69
C PRO A 859 -47.19 -76.88 9.65
N ALA A 860 -47.11 -78.19 9.40
CA ALA A 860 -48.00 -78.90 8.49
C ALA A 860 -49.44 -78.97 9.04
N GLU A 861 -50.41 -78.46 8.28
CA GLU A 861 -51.84 -78.76 8.45
C GLU A 861 -52.42 -79.33 7.14
N ILE A 862 -52.55 -80.65 7.15
CA ILE A 862 -53.73 -81.47 6.79
C ILE A 862 -54.64 -80.93 5.66
N THR A 863 -54.68 -81.67 4.55
CA THR A 863 -55.71 -81.67 3.50
C THR A 863 -57.07 -82.18 4.03
N PRO A 864 -58.26 -81.76 3.50
CA PRO A 864 -58.66 -82.19 2.14
C PRO A 864 -59.57 -81.26 1.30
N ALA A 865 -59.46 -81.48 -0.01
CA ALA A 865 -60.46 -81.51 -1.08
C ALA A 865 -61.46 -80.35 -1.27
N ALA A 866 -61.45 -79.72 -2.45
CA ALA A 866 -62.29 -80.12 -3.60
C ALA A 866 -62.49 -78.95 -4.58
N ASP A 867 -62.30 -79.30 -5.85
CA ASP A 867 -63.03 -78.86 -7.05
C ASP A 867 -63.08 -77.41 -7.56
N SER A 868 -62.90 -77.40 -8.90
CA SER A 868 -63.49 -76.51 -9.90
C SER A 868 -62.87 -75.11 -10.13
N THR A 869 -61.93 -75.11 -11.08
CA THR A 869 -61.88 -74.28 -12.31
C THR A 869 -63.13 -73.44 -12.68
N PRO A 870 -63.07 -72.47 -13.64
CA PRO A 870 -61.93 -71.76 -14.28
C PRO A 870 -62.24 -70.25 -14.63
N PHE A 871 -61.39 -69.66 -15.50
CA PHE A 871 -61.54 -68.44 -16.34
C PHE A 871 -61.12 -67.09 -15.73
N ILE A 872 -60.03 -66.46 -16.19
CA ILE A 872 -59.85 -65.64 -17.44
C ILE A 872 -60.63 -64.30 -17.26
N ASP A 873 -60.09 -63.09 -17.39
CA ASP A 873 -59.16 -62.58 -18.40
C ASP A 873 -58.67 -61.15 -18.10
N ARG A 874 -57.63 -60.77 -18.87
CA ARG A 874 -57.44 -59.49 -19.57
C ARG A 874 -57.80 -58.18 -18.86
N SER A 875 -56.79 -57.40 -18.48
CA SER A 875 -55.95 -56.57 -19.37
C SER A 875 -56.49 -55.15 -19.54
N GLN A 876 -55.52 -54.24 -19.48
CA GLN A 876 -55.51 -52.88 -19.98
C GLN A 876 -56.15 -51.85 -19.03
N ILE A 877 -55.36 -50.85 -18.64
CA ILE A 877 -55.31 -49.56 -19.36
C ILE A 877 -54.21 -48.67 -18.71
N GLU A 878 -53.33 -48.18 -19.58
CA GLU A 878 -52.67 -46.85 -19.64
C GLU A 878 -52.28 -46.12 -18.33
N SER A 879 -51.00 -45.82 -18.10
CA SER A 879 -50.25 -44.61 -18.54
C SER A 879 -50.26 -43.47 -17.50
N VAL A 880 -49.29 -42.55 -17.63
CA VAL A 880 -49.10 -41.24 -16.94
C VAL A 880 -47.88 -41.17 -15.98
N LYS A 881 -46.86 -40.43 -16.43
CA LYS A 881 -45.77 -39.75 -15.68
C LYS A 881 -46.35 -38.54 -14.88
N PRO A 882 -45.54 -37.66 -14.24
CA PRO A 882 -44.48 -37.81 -13.23
C PRO A 882 -44.76 -36.89 -12.00
N ALA A 883 -43.93 -36.91 -10.96
CA ALA A 883 -43.73 -35.74 -10.08
C ALA A 883 -42.38 -35.79 -9.36
N ASP A 884 -41.61 -34.71 -9.52
CA ASP A 884 -40.54 -34.27 -8.63
C ASP A 884 -41.13 -33.96 -7.23
N ASN A 885 -40.40 -34.25 -6.15
CA ASN A 885 -39.80 -33.24 -5.27
C ASN A 885 -39.20 -33.83 -3.99
N GLU A 886 -38.08 -33.20 -3.60
CA GLU A 886 -37.30 -33.21 -2.35
C GLU A 886 -36.25 -34.33 -2.13
#